data_AF-A0A954WY92-F1
#
_entry.id   AF-A0A954WY92-F1
#
_cell.length_a   1.000
_cell.length_b   1.000
_cell.length_c   1.000
_cell.angle_alpha   90.00
_cell.angle_beta   90.00
_cell.angle_gamma   90.00
#
_symmetry.space_group_name_H-M   'P 1'
#
loop_
_entity.id
_entity.type
_entity.pdbx_description
1 polymer ?
#
loop_
_entity_poly.entity_id
_entity_poly.type
_entity_poly.pdbx_seq_one_letter_code
_entity_poly.pdbx_strand_id
1 'polypeptide(L)'
;MSRSHSRSNSLVGLLLLVLFNSPAFCDEVSLRAVDVPIRHVDYQFAVKQDASKVRRFDWKVFRDRPQRIVDNKYEGLVLENDALRVTLMPSLGRVHSMINKKTGNELLWINPCAKPLGATNDTGFWMTWGGIERVLPRREHGTTHALDWEFAILSNTDRQATVVCRVTEPLTGLRLELYYSLYSDRNYLETIVVVENRTKLAQRFSVWTTAVLAPGGDNTITPDTELVFPADRFIPDDRDFNEWMTPMVGPIATSPLRKVGNWKSIGDLMTSPLHQPYYAVYSHEKREGIVHTFDLAETPTIDVWGWGYPPTLARQREFTAEPTNNGYIEIWNGNVTGFKDDALVSLEPGGLRSWSERTFAIQNVDGNQLAEEVKRAVTDSSHDINLNSSKSSSTPPSAQLTIERSVIATGTDDFDWFQTRAAYIPEPHRQSLVLMQQKTRSSGHGYFDVFESRSTDLTNWSSPKAIPTLKRFTQDDGYEIVPGDLWPMFHATTGKVIATGKTFNFREGRAEDILREKVSYAVFNPATDQWSALNTLTMPKVDHTGRPIIAPNAGCNQPAIKNDGLILLPIRYQPRNDWRNYISIVAECRFDGEQLSYIRHGSEHSHPYGRGLYEPSLIEFEGEYLLTLRGDHDGFVCKGTDGSNFAEAVRWRFDDGQPLQSYNTQQHWVVGGGRLYLVYTRRGPDTGHIIRHR
;
A
#
# COMPACT_ATOMS: atom_id res chain seq x y z
N MET A 1 34.92 -11.92 -45.04
CA MET A 1 36.18 -12.25 -44.33
C MET A 1 36.73 -10.97 -43.70
N SER A 2 37.12 -11.07 -42.41
CA SER A 2 38.00 -10.21 -41.57
C SER A 2 38.15 -8.70 -41.89
N ARG A 3 37.71 -7.75 -41.06
CA ARG A 3 38.24 -7.27 -39.75
C ARG A 3 39.62 -6.59 -39.78
N SER A 4 39.64 -5.40 -39.14
CA SER A 4 40.65 -4.80 -38.23
C SER A 4 41.54 -3.68 -38.80
N HIS A 5 41.92 -2.60 -38.09
CA HIS A 5 41.58 -2.04 -36.76
C HIS A 5 42.23 -0.63 -36.62
N SER A 6 41.52 0.30 -35.93
CA SER A 6 42.01 1.25 -34.89
C SER A 6 43.11 2.30 -35.21
N ARG A 7 43.06 3.57 -34.75
CA ARG A 7 43.13 4.10 -33.36
C ARG A 7 42.85 5.62 -33.40
N SER A 8 41.99 6.18 -32.56
CA SER A 8 42.20 6.75 -31.21
C SER A 8 42.58 8.24 -31.18
N ASN A 9 41.75 9.07 -30.55
CA ASN A 9 42.17 10.26 -29.81
C ASN A 9 41.37 10.31 -28.51
N SER A 10 42.11 10.36 -27.40
CA SER A 10 41.65 10.34 -26.02
C SER A 10 41.50 11.76 -25.47
N LEU A 11 40.36 12.02 -24.80
CA LEU A 11 40.22 13.13 -23.87
C LEU A 11 39.98 12.52 -22.47
N VAL A 12 40.89 12.82 -21.55
CA VAL A 12 40.86 12.37 -20.16
C VAL A 12 40.05 13.39 -19.36
N GLY A 13 38.87 12.98 -18.89
CA GLY A 13 38.08 13.69 -17.89
C GLY A 13 38.18 12.94 -16.57
N LEU A 14 38.85 13.54 -15.59
CA LEU A 14 38.97 13.05 -14.23
C LEU A 14 37.62 13.26 -13.51
N LEU A 15 36.83 12.19 -13.35
CA LEU A 15 35.66 12.19 -12.48
C LEU A 15 36.08 11.58 -11.14
N LEU A 16 36.22 12.41 -10.11
CA LEU A 16 36.31 11.92 -8.73
C LEU A 16 35.02 11.16 -8.41
N LEU A 17 35.12 9.83 -8.30
CA LEU A 17 34.14 9.03 -7.57
C LEU A 17 34.32 9.33 -6.08
N VAL A 18 33.51 10.24 -5.55
CA VAL A 18 33.17 10.19 -4.13
C VAL A 18 32.17 9.05 -4.00
N LEU A 19 32.68 7.85 -3.68
CA LEU A 19 31.86 6.75 -3.21
C LEU A 19 31.25 7.19 -1.88
N PHE A 20 30.01 7.68 -1.91
CA PHE A 20 29.15 7.49 -0.75
C PHE A 20 28.92 5.99 -0.65
N ASN A 21 29.62 5.34 0.27
CA ASN A 21 29.22 4.04 0.78
C ASN A 21 27.87 4.22 1.50
N SER A 22 26.79 4.31 0.73
CA SER A 22 25.54 3.72 1.19
C SER A 22 25.80 2.22 1.25
N PRO A 23 25.49 1.53 2.36
CA PRO A 23 25.63 0.09 2.40
C PRO A 23 24.79 -0.48 1.26
N ALA A 24 25.44 -1.05 0.25
CA ALA A 24 24.79 -1.81 -0.79
C ALA A 24 24.08 -2.98 -0.09
N PHE A 25 22.76 -2.88 0.05
CA PHE A 25 21.94 -4.05 0.32
C PHE A 25 22.08 -4.94 -0.91
N CYS A 26 22.44 -6.20 -0.70
CA CYS A 26 22.45 -7.25 -1.70
C CYS A 26 21.06 -7.37 -2.33
N ASP A 27 21.05 -7.63 -3.64
CA ASP A 27 19.91 -7.42 -4.54
C ASP A 27 18.72 -8.38 -4.35
N GLU A 28 18.72 -9.25 -3.32
CA GLU A 28 17.79 -10.37 -3.23
C GLU A 28 17.16 -10.60 -1.84
N VAL A 29 15.85 -10.83 -1.81
CA VAL A 29 15.08 -11.44 -0.72
C VAL A 29 14.91 -12.91 -1.04
N SER A 30 15.02 -13.76 -0.03
CA SER A 30 14.69 -15.18 -0.15
C SER A 30 13.54 -15.55 0.78
N LEU A 31 12.73 -16.51 0.33
CA LEU A 31 11.73 -17.19 1.13
C LEU A 31 11.90 -18.69 0.99
N ARG A 32 11.94 -19.39 2.12
CA ARG A 32 12.05 -20.86 2.16
C ARG A 32 11.26 -21.47 3.32
N ALA A 33 10.68 -22.64 3.08
CA ALA A 33 10.03 -23.43 4.12
C ALA A 33 11.06 -24.10 5.05
N VAL A 34 10.68 -24.25 6.32
CA VAL A 34 11.45 -24.94 7.37
C VAL A 34 10.53 -25.66 8.35
N ASP A 35 11.09 -26.64 9.06
CA ASP A 35 10.52 -27.11 10.32
C ASP A 35 11.00 -26.19 11.46
N VAL A 36 10.07 -25.64 12.23
CA VAL A 36 10.36 -24.90 13.47
C VAL A 36 10.15 -25.87 14.64
N PRO A 37 11.23 -26.33 15.30
CA PRO A 37 11.11 -27.17 16.48
C PRO A 37 10.67 -26.31 17.67
N ILE A 38 9.56 -26.68 18.30
CA ILE A 38 9.04 -26.04 19.50
C ILE A 38 8.95 -27.09 20.61
N ARG A 39 9.63 -26.80 21.70
CA ARG A 39 9.58 -27.59 22.92
C ARG A 39 8.57 -26.98 23.87
N HIS A 40 7.66 -27.79 24.41
CA HIS A 40 6.65 -27.30 25.33
C HIS A 40 6.09 -28.39 26.25
N VAL A 41 5.44 -27.97 27.32
CA VAL A 41 4.64 -28.87 28.16
C VAL A 41 3.46 -29.39 27.33
N ASP A 42 3.27 -30.70 27.30
CA ASP A 42 2.13 -31.35 26.65
C ASP A 42 0.83 -30.83 27.28
N TYR A 43 0.01 -30.17 26.47
CA TYR A 43 -1.18 -29.45 26.93
C TYR A 43 -2.42 -29.74 26.09
N GLN A 44 -2.27 -30.20 24.86
CA GLN A 44 -3.36 -30.27 23.87
C GLN A 44 -4.50 -31.19 24.35
N PHE A 45 -4.19 -32.23 25.14
CA PHE A 45 -5.20 -33.11 25.73
C PHE A 45 -6.17 -32.41 26.69
N ALA A 46 -5.82 -31.22 27.19
CA ALA A 46 -6.65 -30.40 28.06
C ALA A 46 -7.40 -29.30 27.30
N VAL A 47 -7.19 -29.15 25.99
CA VAL A 47 -7.90 -28.18 25.15
C VAL A 47 -9.14 -28.83 24.56
N LYS A 48 -10.31 -28.22 24.75
CA LYS A 48 -11.58 -28.68 24.18
C LYS A 48 -12.27 -27.53 23.46
N GLN A 49 -12.82 -27.82 22.29
CA GLN A 49 -13.62 -26.85 21.58
C GLN A 49 -15.06 -26.87 22.09
N ASP A 50 -15.60 -25.71 22.47
CA ASP A 50 -16.99 -25.56 22.91
C ASP A 50 -17.97 -25.40 21.73
N ALA A 51 -19.26 -25.28 22.03
CA ALA A 51 -20.32 -25.14 21.02
C ALA A 51 -20.19 -23.85 20.17
N SER A 52 -19.52 -22.82 20.70
CA SER A 52 -19.20 -21.57 20.01
C SER A 52 -17.91 -21.67 19.21
N LYS A 53 -17.30 -22.85 19.10
CA LYS A 53 -16.01 -23.10 18.44
C LYS A 53 -14.79 -22.46 19.12
N VAL A 54 -14.93 -21.98 20.36
CA VAL A 54 -13.80 -21.47 21.14
C VAL A 54 -13.05 -22.65 21.77
N ARG A 55 -11.71 -22.62 21.70
CA ARG A 55 -10.83 -23.62 22.34
C ARG A 55 -10.61 -23.25 23.81
N ARG A 56 -11.30 -23.94 24.71
CA ARG A 56 -11.26 -23.74 26.18
C ARG A 56 -10.27 -24.70 26.84
N PHE A 57 -9.64 -24.25 27.92
CA PHE A 57 -8.68 -25.04 28.68
C PHE A 57 -9.28 -25.68 29.93
N ASP A 58 -9.12 -27.00 30.07
CA ASP A 58 -9.55 -27.77 31.23
C ASP A 58 -8.41 -27.89 32.25
N TRP A 59 -8.29 -26.88 33.11
CA TRP A 59 -7.24 -26.80 34.14
C TRP A 59 -7.26 -27.96 35.15
N LYS A 60 -8.40 -28.63 35.33
CA LYS A 60 -8.47 -29.81 36.18
C LYS A 60 -7.81 -30.99 35.47
N VAL A 61 -8.22 -31.28 34.23
CA VAL A 61 -7.61 -32.34 33.42
C VAL A 61 -6.11 -32.13 33.23
N PHE A 62 -5.67 -30.90 33.03
CA PHE A 62 -4.25 -30.57 32.91
C PHE A 62 -3.46 -30.88 34.19
N ARG A 63 -3.99 -30.51 35.37
CA ARG A 63 -3.32 -30.73 36.67
C ARG A 63 -3.39 -32.18 37.16
N ASP A 64 -4.42 -32.91 36.77
CA ASP A 64 -4.60 -34.33 37.15
C ASP A 64 -3.64 -35.26 36.38
N ARG A 65 -2.98 -34.77 35.31
CA ARG A 65 -1.96 -35.53 34.57
C ARG A 65 -0.54 -35.05 34.92
N PRO A 66 0.43 -35.97 35.08
CA PRO A 66 1.84 -35.58 35.19
C PRO A 66 2.29 -34.76 33.98
N GLN A 67 3.01 -33.67 34.23
CA GLN A 67 3.56 -32.83 33.16
C GLN A 67 4.61 -33.60 32.36
N ARG A 68 4.46 -33.59 31.04
CA ARG A 68 5.41 -34.15 30.08
C ARG A 68 5.88 -33.05 29.16
N ILE A 69 7.18 -33.01 28.86
CA ILE A 69 7.72 -32.12 27.81
C ILE A 69 7.68 -32.87 26.48
N VAL A 70 7.22 -32.19 25.43
CA VAL A 70 7.18 -32.71 24.06
C VAL A 70 7.87 -31.74 23.11
N ASP A 71 8.45 -32.29 22.05
CA ASP A 71 9.10 -31.57 20.96
C ASP A 71 8.24 -31.74 19.71
N ASN A 72 7.55 -30.67 19.33
CA ASN A 72 6.71 -30.64 18.14
C ASN A 72 7.40 -29.82 17.04
N LYS A 73 7.23 -30.26 15.80
CA LYS A 73 7.67 -29.49 14.62
C LYS A 73 6.48 -28.77 14.03
N TYR A 74 6.61 -27.46 13.89
CA TYR A 74 5.63 -26.64 13.19
C TYR A 74 6.17 -26.29 11.81
N GLU A 75 5.27 -26.22 10.83
CA GLU A 75 5.61 -25.63 9.53
C GLU A 75 5.95 -24.15 9.74
N GLY A 76 7.10 -23.73 9.23
CA GLY A 76 7.54 -22.35 9.25
C GLY A 76 8.08 -21.86 7.91
N LEU A 77 8.11 -20.54 7.77
CA LEU A 77 8.66 -19.85 6.61
C LEU A 77 9.73 -18.89 7.08
N VAL A 78 10.93 -19.01 6.54
CA VAL A 78 11.99 -18.01 6.74
C VAL A 78 11.99 -17.05 5.57
N LEU A 79 11.80 -15.76 5.88
CA LEU A 79 12.01 -14.64 4.98
C LEU A 79 13.33 -14.00 5.36
N GLU A 80 14.18 -13.70 4.39
CA GLU A 80 15.51 -13.17 4.66
C GLU A 80 15.96 -12.19 3.58
N ASN A 81 16.48 -11.04 4.01
CA ASN A 81 17.21 -10.08 3.18
C ASN A 81 18.56 -9.77 3.86
N ASP A 82 19.21 -8.66 3.55
CA ASP A 82 20.50 -8.29 4.14
C ASP A 82 20.42 -7.76 5.57
N ALA A 83 19.28 -7.23 5.99
CA ALA A 83 19.09 -6.66 7.31
C ALA A 83 18.55 -7.68 8.31
N LEU A 84 17.58 -8.50 7.89
CA LEU A 84 16.78 -9.34 8.77
C LEU A 84 16.68 -10.77 8.26
N ARG A 85 16.62 -11.70 9.21
CA ARG A 85 16.10 -13.07 9.01
C ARG A 85 14.89 -13.24 9.92
N VAL A 86 13.72 -13.41 9.33
CA VAL A 86 12.44 -13.53 10.03
C VAL A 86 11.91 -14.94 9.86
N THR A 87 11.60 -15.61 10.96
CA THR A 87 10.94 -16.93 10.94
C THR A 87 9.48 -16.76 11.32
N LEU A 88 8.57 -17.04 10.39
CA LEU A 88 7.14 -17.09 10.61
C LEU A 88 6.71 -18.51 11.00
N MET A 89 5.78 -18.63 11.93
CA MET A 89 4.96 -19.81 12.15
C MET A 89 3.54 -19.49 11.66
N PRO A 90 3.29 -19.60 10.35
CA PRO A 90 2.11 -19.02 9.73
C PRO A 90 0.80 -19.68 10.18
N SER A 91 0.83 -20.96 10.58
CA SER A 91 -0.32 -21.67 11.18
C SER A 91 -0.75 -21.13 12.55
N LEU A 92 0.07 -20.26 13.16
CA LEU A 92 -0.23 -19.52 14.38
C LEU A 92 -0.32 -17.99 14.14
N GLY A 93 -0.24 -17.54 12.89
CA GLY A 93 -0.17 -16.12 12.53
C GLY A 93 1.02 -15.37 13.15
N ARG A 94 2.06 -16.09 13.60
CA ARG A 94 3.09 -15.59 14.52
C ARG A 94 4.42 -15.30 13.83
N VAL A 95 5.07 -14.21 14.21
CA VAL A 95 6.52 -14.04 13.99
C VAL A 95 7.23 -14.74 15.15
N HIS A 96 7.83 -15.89 14.89
CA HIS A 96 8.49 -16.68 15.92
C HIS A 96 9.85 -16.10 16.30
N SER A 97 10.67 -15.75 15.31
CA SER A 97 12.05 -15.26 15.49
C SER A 97 12.34 -14.11 14.52
N MET A 98 13.15 -13.15 14.97
CA MET A 98 13.64 -12.03 14.16
C MET A 98 15.10 -11.74 14.49
N ILE A 99 15.99 -12.19 13.61
CA ILE A 99 17.44 -12.02 13.76
C ILE A 99 17.89 -10.77 13.02
N ASN A 100 18.64 -9.91 13.70
CA ASN A 100 19.41 -8.83 13.08
C ASN A 100 20.64 -9.42 12.39
N LYS A 101 20.68 -9.40 11.06
CA LYS A 101 21.80 -10.01 10.32
C LYS A 101 23.10 -9.24 10.41
N LYS A 102 23.06 -7.97 10.83
CA LYS A 102 24.29 -7.18 11.05
C LYS A 102 25.08 -7.64 12.27
N THR A 103 24.39 -8.18 13.28
CA THR A 103 24.99 -8.65 14.53
C THR A 103 24.94 -10.18 14.66
N GLY A 104 24.01 -10.83 13.96
CA GLY A 104 23.70 -12.25 14.10
C GLY A 104 22.79 -12.56 15.30
N ASN A 105 22.32 -11.53 16.01
CA ASN A 105 21.59 -11.69 17.27
C ASN A 105 20.08 -11.78 17.06
N GLU A 106 19.42 -12.60 17.89
CA GLU A 106 17.97 -12.61 18.05
C GLU A 106 17.49 -11.35 18.79
N LEU A 107 16.40 -10.76 18.32
CA LEU A 107 15.76 -9.57 18.90
C LEU A 107 14.58 -9.92 19.82
N LEU A 108 13.92 -11.05 19.54
CA LEU A 108 12.74 -11.52 20.27
C LEU A 108 13.14 -12.48 21.38
N TRP A 109 12.30 -12.60 22.40
CA TRP A 109 12.47 -13.67 23.36
C TRP A 109 11.84 -14.96 22.83
N ILE A 110 12.65 -16.02 22.79
CA ILE A 110 12.25 -17.36 22.37
C ILE A 110 12.14 -18.23 23.61
N ASN A 111 10.94 -18.78 23.87
CA ASN A 111 10.77 -19.65 25.04
C ASN A 111 11.51 -20.98 24.83
N PRO A 112 12.46 -21.37 25.69
CA PRO A 112 13.14 -22.66 25.55
C PRO A 112 12.22 -23.86 25.81
N CYS A 113 11.16 -23.67 26.61
CA CYS A 113 10.14 -24.67 26.84
C CYS A 113 8.81 -24.01 27.24
N ALA A 114 7.97 -23.74 26.23
CA ALA A 114 6.68 -23.08 26.42
C ALA A 114 5.71 -23.91 27.26
N LYS A 115 4.73 -23.25 27.88
CA LYS A 115 3.72 -23.89 28.72
C LYS A 115 2.40 -23.11 28.69
N PRO A 116 1.27 -23.77 28.97
CA PRO A 116 0.02 -23.07 29.18
C PRO A 116 0.09 -22.25 30.47
N LEU A 117 -0.38 -21.01 30.41
CA LEU A 117 -0.56 -20.08 31.52
C LEU A 117 -2.04 -19.67 31.60
N GLY A 118 -2.54 -19.39 32.80
CA GLY A 118 -3.88 -18.81 32.96
C GLY A 118 -3.91 -17.40 32.38
N ALA A 119 -4.96 -17.08 31.61
CA ALA A 119 -5.13 -15.76 31.00
C ALA A 119 -6.57 -15.28 31.16
N THR A 120 -6.75 -13.97 31.29
CA THR A 120 -8.08 -13.37 31.49
C THR A 120 -8.78 -13.18 30.16
N ASN A 121 -9.14 -14.28 29.50
CA ASN A 121 -9.69 -14.28 28.16
C ASN A 121 -10.74 -15.36 27.94
N ASP A 122 -11.32 -15.38 26.74
CA ASP A 122 -12.35 -16.34 26.37
C ASP A 122 -11.79 -17.77 26.17
N THR A 123 -10.48 -18.02 26.16
CA THR A 123 -9.93 -19.39 26.13
C THR A 123 -9.64 -19.93 27.54
N GLY A 124 -9.46 -19.05 28.53
CA GLY A 124 -9.05 -19.37 29.90
C GLY A 124 -7.57 -19.76 30.04
N PHE A 125 -6.79 -19.58 28.97
CA PHE A 125 -5.36 -19.85 28.92
C PHE A 125 -4.69 -19.07 27.79
N TRP A 126 -3.38 -18.95 27.87
CA TRP A 126 -2.48 -18.52 26.81
C TRP A 126 -1.24 -19.43 26.79
N MET A 127 -0.65 -19.60 25.62
CA MET A 127 0.59 -20.35 25.49
C MET A 127 1.76 -19.38 25.43
N THR A 128 2.77 -19.60 26.27
CA THR A 128 3.92 -18.70 26.42
C THR A 128 4.96 -18.84 25.30
N TRP A 129 4.53 -18.86 24.03
CA TRP A 129 5.39 -19.16 22.88
C TRP A 129 6.57 -18.20 22.69
N GLY A 130 6.43 -16.93 23.09
CA GLY A 130 7.36 -15.86 22.73
C GLY A 130 7.10 -15.30 21.33
N GLY A 131 8.04 -14.51 20.80
CA GLY A 131 7.89 -13.89 19.48
C GLY A 131 6.88 -12.74 19.44
N ILE A 132 6.23 -12.51 18.29
CA ILE A 132 5.21 -11.47 18.08
C ILE A 132 3.89 -12.11 17.63
N GLU A 133 2.80 -11.82 18.34
CA GLU A 133 1.44 -12.25 18.01
C GLU A 133 0.48 -11.08 17.76
N ARG A 134 -0.59 -11.32 16.98
CA ARG A 134 -1.73 -10.39 16.85
C ARG A 134 -2.98 -11.05 17.40
N VAL A 135 -3.62 -10.37 18.33
CA VAL A 135 -4.68 -10.95 19.16
C VAL A 135 -6.02 -10.28 18.92
N LEU A 136 -7.07 -11.08 18.79
CA LEU A 136 -8.46 -10.69 18.51
C LEU A 136 -9.38 -11.69 19.28
N PRO A 137 -10.58 -11.32 19.77
CA PRO A 137 -11.28 -10.06 19.53
C PRO A 137 -11.31 -9.10 20.72
N ARG A 138 -10.88 -9.50 21.92
CA ARG A 138 -10.98 -8.69 23.14
C ARG A 138 -10.16 -9.30 24.26
N ARG A 139 -9.94 -8.51 25.32
CA ARG A 139 -9.23 -8.92 26.53
C ARG A 139 -7.81 -9.42 26.22
N GLU A 140 -7.13 -9.93 27.23
CA GLU A 140 -5.74 -10.36 27.14
C GLU A 140 -5.58 -11.57 26.18
N HIS A 141 -4.72 -11.46 25.17
CA HIS A 141 -4.43 -12.50 24.16
C HIS A 141 -5.61 -12.98 23.27
N GLY A 142 -6.85 -12.57 23.55
CA GLY A 142 -8.03 -12.93 22.76
C GLY A 142 -8.27 -14.44 22.63
N THR A 143 -8.83 -14.87 21.50
CA THR A 143 -9.05 -16.28 21.17
C THR A 143 -8.14 -16.76 20.03
N THR A 144 -7.65 -15.85 19.18
CA THR A 144 -6.91 -16.19 17.96
C THR A 144 -5.59 -16.90 18.20
N HIS A 145 -4.95 -16.73 19.37
CA HIS A 145 -3.72 -17.45 19.73
C HIS A 145 -3.90 -18.97 19.79
N ALA A 146 -5.12 -19.43 20.05
CA ALA A 146 -5.44 -20.85 20.17
C ALA A 146 -5.94 -21.47 18.87
N LEU A 147 -6.22 -20.68 17.83
CA LEU A 147 -6.83 -21.13 16.56
C LEU A 147 -5.76 -21.54 15.54
N ASP A 148 -6.18 -22.34 14.56
CA ASP A 148 -5.35 -22.64 13.39
C ASP A 148 -5.55 -21.54 12.35
N TRP A 149 -4.45 -21.02 11.80
CA TRP A 149 -4.46 -19.99 10.77
C TRP A 149 -4.24 -20.61 9.39
N GLU A 150 -4.98 -20.11 8.41
CA GLU A 150 -4.72 -20.39 7.00
C GLU A 150 -3.61 -19.46 6.51
N PHE A 151 -2.75 -19.90 5.59
CA PHE A 151 -1.74 -19.02 5.01
C PHE A 151 -1.47 -19.29 3.55
N ALA A 152 -0.90 -18.30 2.87
CA ALA A 152 -0.42 -18.40 1.51
C ALA A 152 0.81 -17.52 1.29
N ILE A 153 1.70 -17.95 0.41
CA ILE A 153 2.80 -17.12 -0.12
C ILE A 153 2.22 -16.33 -1.30
N LEU A 154 2.16 -15.00 -1.18
CA LEU A 154 1.64 -14.10 -2.22
C LEU A 154 2.72 -13.61 -3.18
N SER A 155 3.94 -13.48 -2.68
CA SER A 155 5.11 -13.10 -3.47
C SER A 155 6.32 -13.87 -2.97
N ASN A 156 7.14 -14.35 -3.91
CA ASN A 156 8.46 -14.89 -3.66
C ASN A 156 9.34 -14.56 -4.87
N THR A 157 9.88 -13.35 -4.85
CA THR A 157 10.77 -12.83 -5.88
C THR A 157 12.01 -12.28 -5.20
N ASP A 158 13.07 -12.10 -5.97
CA ASP A 158 14.31 -11.50 -5.49
C ASP A 158 14.09 -10.11 -4.90
N ARG A 159 13.04 -9.36 -5.26
CA ARG A 159 12.77 -8.04 -4.68
C ARG A 159 11.84 -8.05 -3.47
N GLN A 160 10.99 -9.06 -3.36
CA GLN A 160 9.91 -9.08 -2.37
C GLN A 160 9.46 -10.50 -2.06
N ALA A 161 9.41 -10.82 -0.77
CA ALA A 161 8.72 -11.98 -0.23
C ALA A 161 7.53 -11.51 0.62
N THR A 162 6.33 -12.05 0.35
CA THR A 162 5.11 -11.73 1.10
C THR A 162 4.36 -12.99 1.46
N VAL A 163 4.04 -13.15 2.75
CA VAL A 163 3.21 -14.23 3.30
C VAL A 163 1.98 -13.63 3.96
N VAL A 164 0.81 -14.15 3.63
CA VAL A 164 -0.43 -13.79 4.31
C VAL A 164 -0.88 -14.91 5.23
N CYS A 165 -1.25 -14.57 6.47
CA CYS A 165 -1.88 -15.45 7.45
C CYS A 165 -3.30 -14.96 7.73
N ARG A 166 -4.28 -15.84 7.82
CA ARG A 166 -5.70 -15.51 7.99
C ARG A 166 -6.35 -16.36 9.06
N VAL A 167 -7.21 -15.74 9.87
CA VAL A 167 -8.07 -16.44 10.83
C VAL A 167 -9.45 -15.78 10.87
N THR A 168 -10.49 -16.58 11.08
CA THR A 168 -11.83 -16.07 11.39
C THR A 168 -12.13 -16.37 12.84
N GLU A 169 -12.29 -15.30 13.63
CA GLU A 169 -12.51 -15.39 15.07
C GLU A 169 -13.94 -15.88 15.35
N PRO A 170 -14.13 -16.94 16.17
CA PRO A 170 -15.41 -17.62 16.27
C PRO A 170 -16.50 -16.87 17.03
N LEU A 171 -16.17 -15.99 17.99
CA LEU A 171 -17.17 -15.27 18.78
C LEU A 171 -17.81 -14.11 18.02
N THR A 172 -17.00 -13.37 17.28
CA THR A 172 -17.40 -12.16 16.55
C THR A 172 -17.61 -12.41 15.07
N GLY A 173 -17.05 -13.50 14.51
CA GLY A 173 -17.04 -13.75 13.07
C GLY A 173 -16.15 -12.78 12.28
N LEU A 174 -15.36 -11.94 12.97
CA LEU A 174 -14.40 -11.04 12.34
C LEU A 174 -13.27 -11.86 11.71
N ARG A 175 -12.84 -11.44 10.52
CA ARG A 175 -11.65 -11.99 9.88
C ARG A 175 -10.46 -11.08 10.16
N LEU A 176 -9.37 -11.68 10.65
CA LEU A 176 -8.07 -11.04 10.79
C LEU A 176 -7.14 -11.62 9.71
N GLU A 177 -6.55 -10.73 8.90
CA GLU A 177 -5.50 -11.06 7.95
C GLU A 177 -4.22 -10.29 8.29
N LEU A 178 -3.09 -10.99 8.25
CA LEU A 178 -1.76 -10.46 8.54
C LEU A 178 -0.87 -10.70 7.33
N TYR A 179 -0.33 -9.64 6.76
CA TYR A 179 0.54 -9.73 5.61
C TYR A 179 1.96 -9.33 5.97
N TYR A 180 2.83 -10.31 6.05
CA TYR A 180 4.24 -10.16 6.38
C TYR A 180 5.06 -10.00 5.10
N SER A 181 5.78 -8.89 4.95
CA SER A 181 6.63 -8.61 3.79
C SER A 181 8.05 -8.25 4.17
N LEU A 182 9.02 -8.83 3.45
CA LEU A 182 10.40 -8.34 3.36
C LEU A 182 10.69 -7.92 1.92
N TYR A 183 11.54 -6.91 1.79
CA TYR A 183 11.97 -6.31 0.53
C TYR A 183 13.50 -6.29 0.46
N SER A 184 14.07 -6.33 -0.74
CA SER A 184 15.54 -6.41 -0.91
C SER A 184 16.21 -5.10 -0.50
N ASP A 185 15.50 -3.98 -0.64
CA ASP A 185 15.96 -2.62 -0.42
C ASP A 185 15.46 -1.99 0.91
N ARG A 186 14.74 -2.75 1.74
CA ARG A 186 14.23 -2.29 3.05
C ARG A 186 14.87 -3.06 4.20
N ASN A 187 15.04 -2.39 5.33
CA ASN A 187 15.64 -2.97 6.54
C ASN A 187 14.63 -3.37 7.63
N TYR A 188 13.35 -3.39 7.31
CA TYR A 188 12.26 -3.68 8.23
C TYR A 188 11.38 -4.84 7.73
N LEU A 189 10.79 -5.58 8.67
CA LEU A 189 9.61 -6.40 8.42
C LEU A 189 8.38 -5.51 8.38
N GLU A 190 7.69 -5.46 7.24
CA GLU A 190 6.38 -4.82 7.15
C GLU A 190 5.28 -5.83 7.46
N THR A 191 4.32 -5.43 8.29
CA THR A 191 3.12 -6.20 8.60
C THR A 191 1.90 -5.33 8.32
N ILE A 192 1.09 -5.70 7.33
CA ILE A 192 -0.23 -5.07 7.15
C ILE A 192 -1.27 -5.90 7.90
N VAL A 193 -1.97 -5.26 8.82
CA VAL A 193 -3.01 -5.87 9.64
C VAL A 193 -4.37 -5.46 9.09
N VAL A 194 -5.26 -6.42 8.85
CA VAL A 194 -6.58 -6.19 8.26
C VAL A 194 -7.65 -6.87 9.08
N VAL A 195 -8.68 -6.12 9.46
CA VAL A 195 -9.86 -6.64 10.16
C VAL A 195 -11.09 -6.38 9.32
N GLU A 196 -11.82 -7.45 8.99
CA GLU A 196 -13.02 -7.39 8.16
C GLU A 196 -14.23 -7.97 8.91
N ASN A 197 -15.33 -7.23 8.91
CA ASN A 197 -16.60 -7.72 9.42
C ASN A 197 -17.46 -8.30 8.29
N ARG A 198 -17.41 -9.63 8.15
CA ARG A 198 -18.21 -10.38 7.17
C ARG A 198 -19.60 -10.77 7.68
N THR A 199 -19.95 -10.36 8.89
CA THR A 199 -21.23 -10.72 9.53
C THR A 199 -22.31 -9.69 9.19
N LYS A 200 -23.55 -10.01 9.55
CA LYS A 200 -24.70 -9.10 9.37
C LYS A 200 -24.91 -8.14 10.54
N LEU A 201 -24.07 -8.22 11.58
CA LEU A 201 -24.19 -7.43 12.80
C LEU A 201 -22.91 -6.63 13.02
N ALA A 202 -23.05 -5.44 13.61
CA ALA A 202 -21.90 -4.69 14.08
C ALA A 202 -21.17 -5.51 15.15
N GLN A 203 -19.84 -5.57 15.06
CA GLN A 203 -19.00 -6.30 16.00
C GLN A 203 -18.15 -5.34 16.82
N ARG A 204 -17.98 -5.63 18.10
CA ARG A 204 -17.07 -4.88 18.97
C ARG A 204 -15.79 -5.69 19.17
N PHE A 205 -14.64 -5.04 19.02
CA PHE A 205 -13.36 -5.73 19.07
C PHE A 205 -12.20 -4.84 19.51
N SER A 206 -11.10 -5.48 19.86
CA SER A 206 -9.75 -4.93 19.95
C SER A 206 -8.80 -5.83 19.18
N VAL A 207 -7.81 -5.22 18.53
CA VAL A 207 -6.60 -5.90 18.06
C VAL A 207 -5.42 -5.34 18.82
N TRP A 208 -4.59 -6.23 19.34
CA TRP A 208 -3.29 -5.88 19.88
C TRP A 208 -2.19 -6.64 19.13
N THR A 209 -1.10 -5.95 18.85
CA THR A 209 0.18 -6.57 18.50
C THR A 209 0.99 -6.70 19.79
N THR A 210 1.29 -7.93 20.17
CA THR A 210 2.03 -8.27 21.40
C THR A 210 3.40 -8.80 21.02
N ALA A 211 4.45 -8.04 21.35
CA ALA A 211 5.84 -8.37 21.07
C ALA A 211 6.60 -8.74 22.34
N VAL A 212 7.17 -9.94 22.37
CA VAL A 212 7.95 -10.46 23.49
C VAL A 212 9.44 -10.26 23.20
N LEU A 213 10.09 -9.33 23.91
CA LEU A 213 11.36 -8.73 23.49
C LEU A 213 12.52 -9.00 24.46
N ALA A 214 13.67 -9.36 23.90
CA ALA A 214 14.93 -9.55 24.63
C ALA A 214 16.14 -9.27 23.71
N PRO A 215 16.29 -8.03 23.21
CA PRO A 215 17.31 -7.71 22.20
C PRO A 215 18.73 -7.86 22.75
N GLY A 216 19.66 -8.29 21.89
CA GLY A 216 21.07 -8.48 22.22
C GLY A 216 21.57 -9.93 22.20
N GLY A 217 20.77 -10.87 21.67
CA GLY A 217 21.21 -12.21 21.28
C GLY A 217 21.25 -13.29 22.37
N ASP A 218 21.33 -12.91 23.64
CA ASP A 218 21.41 -13.86 24.76
C ASP A 218 20.03 -14.39 25.22
N ASN A 219 18.96 -14.04 24.50
CA ASN A 219 17.58 -14.35 24.86
C ASN A 219 17.23 -13.86 26.28
N THR A 220 17.73 -12.68 26.66
CA THR A 220 17.61 -12.06 27.99
C THR A 220 17.51 -10.55 27.95
N ILE A 221 16.86 -9.97 28.96
CA ILE A 221 16.95 -8.54 29.28
C ILE A 221 18.11 -8.25 30.25
N THR A 222 18.63 -7.03 30.18
CA THR A 222 19.72 -6.50 31.00
C THR A 222 19.21 -5.40 31.93
N PRO A 223 19.92 -5.04 33.03
CA PRO A 223 19.44 -3.99 33.93
C PRO A 223 19.36 -2.63 33.23
N ASP A 224 20.21 -2.37 32.24
CA ASP A 224 20.19 -1.17 31.42
C ASP A 224 19.45 -1.38 30.08
N THR A 225 18.51 -2.33 30.02
CA THR A 225 17.51 -2.34 28.94
C THR A 225 16.56 -1.16 29.14
N GLU A 226 16.51 -0.26 28.15
CA GLU A 226 15.71 0.97 28.15
C GLU A 226 14.49 0.85 27.23
N LEU A 227 13.36 1.34 27.73
CA LEU A 227 12.08 1.47 27.04
C LEU A 227 11.94 2.90 26.54
N VAL A 228 11.76 3.06 25.24
CA VAL A 228 11.58 4.35 24.59
C VAL A 228 10.16 4.46 24.05
N PHE A 229 9.36 5.31 24.68
CA PHE A 229 7.99 5.60 24.27
C PHE A 229 7.81 7.10 24.04
N PRO A 230 7.26 7.52 22.90
CA PRO A 230 6.96 8.92 22.59
C PRO A 230 5.61 9.34 23.23
N ALA A 231 5.50 9.21 24.54
CA ALA A 231 4.30 9.55 25.30
C ALA A 231 4.64 10.43 26.51
N ASP A 232 3.67 11.17 27.02
CA ASP A 232 3.92 12.10 28.13
C ASP A 232 4.29 11.38 29.42
N ARG A 233 3.51 10.35 29.79
CA ARG A 233 3.62 9.69 31.09
C ARG A 233 3.26 8.20 31.02
N PHE A 234 3.81 7.46 31.98
CA PHE A 234 3.28 6.17 32.37
C PHE A 234 2.03 6.35 33.23
N ILE A 235 1.04 5.51 33.00
CA ILE A 235 -0.13 5.34 33.85
C ILE A 235 -0.22 3.86 34.24
N PRO A 236 -0.65 3.53 35.47
CA PRO A 236 -0.86 2.14 35.84
C PRO A 236 -2.01 1.56 34.99
N ASP A 237 -1.86 0.32 34.52
CA ASP A 237 -3.02 -0.46 34.07
C ASP A 237 -3.90 -0.81 35.29
N ASP A 238 -5.20 -1.06 35.06
CA ASP A 238 -6.21 -1.39 36.07
C ASP A 238 -6.05 -2.82 36.65
N ARG A 239 -4.81 -3.31 36.78
CA ARG A 239 -4.47 -4.62 37.34
C ARG A 239 -3.93 -4.53 38.76
N ASP A 240 -4.30 -5.53 39.57
CA ASP A 240 -4.09 -5.57 41.02
C ASP A 240 -2.63 -5.67 41.47
N PHE A 241 -1.66 -5.84 40.56
CA PHE A 241 -0.24 -6.04 40.91
C PHE A 241 0.65 -4.80 40.66
N ASN A 242 0.06 -3.66 40.27
CA ASN A 242 0.78 -2.44 39.92
C ASN A 242 1.07 -1.49 41.10
N GLU A 243 0.61 -1.80 42.33
CA GLU A 243 0.74 -0.89 43.48
C GLU A 243 2.17 -0.41 43.76
N TRP A 244 3.17 -1.28 43.55
CA TRP A 244 4.58 -0.93 43.77
C TRP A 244 5.13 0.08 42.75
N MET A 245 4.48 0.20 41.59
CA MET A 245 4.86 1.11 40.51
C MET A 245 4.28 2.51 40.71
N THR A 246 3.17 2.66 41.42
CA THR A 246 2.45 3.94 41.61
C THR A 246 3.34 5.12 42.05
N PRO A 247 4.34 4.97 42.92
CA PRO A 247 5.25 6.08 43.27
C PRO A 247 6.23 6.46 42.15
N MET A 248 6.35 5.64 41.11
CA MET A 248 7.34 5.72 40.04
C MET A 248 6.70 6.00 38.67
N VAL A 249 5.36 5.94 38.57
CA VAL A 249 4.61 6.43 37.39
C VAL A 249 4.64 7.95 37.34
N GLY A 250 4.59 8.52 36.14
CA GLY A 250 4.82 9.95 35.92
C GLY A 250 5.44 10.21 34.55
N PRO A 251 5.99 11.41 34.31
CA PRO A 251 6.52 11.76 33.00
C PRO A 251 7.59 10.77 32.53
N ILE A 252 7.43 10.19 31.33
CA ILE A 252 8.30 9.10 30.84
C ILE A 252 9.77 9.54 30.82
N ALA A 253 10.03 10.77 30.38
CA ALA A 253 11.37 11.35 30.30
C ALA A 253 12.14 11.31 31.64
N THR A 254 11.43 11.39 32.77
CA THR A 254 12.03 11.38 34.11
C THR A 254 11.78 10.10 34.90
N SER A 255 10.89 9.23 34.43
CA SER A 255 10.51 8.02 35.17
C SER A 255 11.67 7.02 35.23
N PRO A 256 11.97 6.46 36.41
CA PRO A 256 12.93 5.36 36.53
C PRO A 256 12.45 4.08 35.84
N LEU A 257 11.14 3.93 35.61
CA LEU A 257 10.54 2.74 34.99
C LEU A 257 10.90 2.60 33.51
N ARG A 258 11.51 3.61 32.88
CA ARG A 258 12.08 3.46 31.54
C ARG A 258 13.23 2.46 31.48
N LYS A 259 13.90 2.16 32.61
CA LYS A 259 14.97 1.16 32.67
C LYS A 259 14.48 -0.08 33.39
N VAL A 260 14.62 -1.23 32.74
CA VAL A 260 14.13 -2.53 33.22
C VAL A 260 14.75 -2.92 34.57
N GLY A 261 16.01 -2.54 34.83
CA GLY A 261 16.67 -2.76 36.12
C GLY A 261 15.99 -2.11 37.33
N ASN A 262 15.07 -1.16 37.11
CA ASN A 262 14.28 -0.55 38.18
C ASN A 262 12.94 -1.25 38.44
N TRP A 263 12.59 -2.29 37.68
CA TRP A 263 11.33 -3.00 37.84
C TRP A 263 11.45 -4.01 39.00
N LYS A 264 10.84 -3.72 40.15
CA LYS A 264 11.07 -4.50 41.38
C LYS A 264 10.26 -5.80 41.46
N SER A 265 9.17 -5.89 40.70
CA SER A 265 8.27 -7.03 40.67
C SER A 265 7.60 -7.10 39.29
N ILE A 266 6.64 -8.03 39.13
CA ILE A 266 5.75 -8.02 37.97
C ILE A 266 5.05 -6.67 37.88
N GLY A 267 4.93 -6.13 36.68
CA GLY A 267 4.24 -4.87 36.49
C GLY A 267 3.73 -4.70 35.09
N ASP A 268 2.74 -3.84 34.97
CA ASP A 268 1.98 -3.55 33.77
C ASP A 268 1.69 -2.04 33.72
N LEU A 269 2.08 -1.38 32.65
CA LEU A 269 1.97 0.07 32.49
C LEU A 269 1.43 0.40 31.12
N MET A 270 0.50 1.34 31.08
CA MET A 270 0.11 1.98 29.83
C MET A 270 0.83 3.32 29.65
N THR A 271 0.81 3.82 28.43
CA THR A 271 1.31 5.15 28.07
C THR A 271 0.15 6.07 27.69
N SER A 272 0.20 7.35 28.10
CA SER A 272 -0.84 8.31 27.74
C SER A 272 -0.42 9.78 27.90
N PRO A 273 -0.85 10.70 27.02
CA PRO A 273 -1.16 10.43 25.60
C PRO A 273 0.10 9.98 24.85
N LEU A 274 -0.09 9.15 23.84
CA LEU A 274 0.93 8.76 22.87
C LEU A 274 0.97 9.81 21.74
N HIS A 275 2.15 10.33 21.42
CA HIS A 275 2.33 11.43 20.46
C HIS A 275 2.90 11.00 19.11
N GLN A 276 3.66 9.90 19.08
CA GLN A 276 4.24 9.38 17.84
C GLN A 276 4.04 7.86 17.76
N PRO A 277 3.90 7.28 16.57
CA PRO A 277 3.46 5.90 16.44
C PRO A 277 4.63 4.92 16.43
N TYR A 278 5.42 4.90 17.50
CA TYR A 278 6.49 3.93 17.66
C TYR A 278 6.78 3.60 19.12
N TYR A 279 7.47 2.48 19.33
CA TYR A 279 8.24 2.22 20.53
C TYR A 279 9.61 1.64 20.16
N ALA A 280 10.54 1.70 21.11
CA ALA A 280 11.79 0.94 21.02
C ALA A 280 12.17 0.31 22.36
N VAL A 281 12.81 -0.85 22.29
CA VAL A 281 13.46 -1.51 23.43
C VAL A 281 14.93 -1.69 23.08
N TYR A 282 15.82 -1.15 23.91
CA TYR A 282 17.25 -1.09 23.63
C TYR A 282 18.06 -1.57 24.83
N SER A 283 18.93 -2.56 24.64
CA SER A 283 19.90 -2.96 25.66
C SER A 283 21.19 -2.16 25.49
N HIS A 284 21.49 -1.26 26.44
CA HIS A 284 22.72 -0.45 26.40
C HIS A 284 23.98 -1.30 26.52
N GLU A 285 23.96 -2.35 27.35
CA GLU A 285 25.11 -3.24 27.52
C GLU A 285 25.40 -4.06 26.26
N LYS A 286 24.34 -4.41 25.50
CA LYS A 286 24.46 -5.14 24.24
C LYS A 286 24.61 -4.23 23.03
N ARG A 287 24.39 -2.92 23.21
CA ARG A 287 24.34 -1.91 22.17
C ARG A 287 23.42 -2.31 21.01
N GLU A 288 22.28 -2.92 21.32
CA GLU A 288 21.33 -3.41 20.31
C GLU A 288 19.89 -3.27 20.81
N GLY A 289 18.98 -3.01 19.88
CA GLY A 289 17.57 -2.90 20.16
C GLY A 289 16.69 -3.15 18.96
N ILE A 290 15.41 -3.07 19.21
CA ILE A 290 14.33 -3.25 18.26
C ILE A 290 13.43 -2.02 18.31
N VAL A 291 13.03 -1.55 17.14
CA VAL A 291 12.08 -0.46 16.96
C VAL A 291 10.86 -1.03 16.25
N HIS A 292 9.68 -0.66 16.74
CA HIS A 292 8.41 -1.01 16.13
C HIS A 292 7.62 0.27 15.88
N THR A 293 7.10 0.43 14.67
CA THR A 293 6.27 1.56 14.25
C THR A 293 4.89 1.08 13.82
N PHE A 294 3.89 1.95 13.90
CA PHE A 294 2.49 1.64 13.59
C PHE A 294 1.75 2.87 13.06
N ASP A 295 0.41 2.83 12.94
CA ASP A 295 -0.42 4.00 12.62
C ASP A 295 -1.08 4.51 13.91
N LEU A 296 -0.83 5.77 14.27
CA LEU A 296 -1.35 6.37 15.51
C LEU A 296 -2.89 6.45 15.53
N ALA A 297 -3.52 6.66 14.37
CA ALA A 297 -4.98 6.75 14.27
C ALA A 297 -5.66 5.40 14.50
N GLU A 298 -4.95 4.32 14.18
CA GLU A 298 -5.45 2.95 14.32
C GLU A 298 -4.99 2.32 15.64
N THR A 299 -3.84 2.71 16.18
CA THR A 299 -3.23 2.15 17.39
C THR A 299 -2.77 3.26 18.36
N PRO A 300 -3.69 3.86 19.14
CA PRO A 300 -3.39 5.03 19.96
C PRO A 300 -2.71 4.74 21.30
N THR A 301 -2.53 3.46 21.66
CA THR A 301 -2.07 3.07 22.99
C THR A 301 -0.92 2.08 22.93
N ILE A 302 0.06 2.27 23.81
CA ILE A 302 1.04 1.24 24.18
C ILE A 302 0.82 0.82 25.62
N ASP A 303 0.88 -0.48 25.84
CA ASP A 303 0.93 -1.17 27.12
C ASP A 303 2.23 -1.98 27.21
N VAL A 304 2.82 -2.07 28.40
CA VAL A 304 4.09 -2.77 28.64
C VAL A 304 4.02 -3.58 29.92
N TRP A 305 4.37 -4.85 29.78
CA TRP A 305 4.39 -5.82 30.86
C TRP A 305 5.80 -6.41 31.06
N GLY A 306 6.17 -6.71 32.31
CA GLY A 306 7.50 -7.23 32.64
C GLY A 306 7.55 -8.06 33.91
N TRP A 307 8.58 -8.91 34.02
CA TRP A 307 8.73 -9.88 35.12
C TRP A 307 9.25 -9.27 36.43
N GLY A 308 9.76 -8.04 36.39
CA GLY A 308 10.69 -7.53 37.39
C GLY A 308 12.13 -8.02 37.16
N TYR A 309 13.11 -7.28 37.70
CA TYR A 309 14.53 -7.45 37.44
C TYR A 309 15.39 -7.44 38.72
N PRO A 310 16.30 -8.42 38.88
CA PRO A 310 16.28 -9.72 38.23
C PRO A 310 15.05 -10.51 38.72
N PRO A 311 14.40 -11.34 37.87
CA PRO A 311 13.28 -12.15 38.30
C PRO A 311 13.74 -13.26 39.25
N THR A 312 12.87 -13.67 40.17
CA THR A 312 13.12 -14.87 40.99
C THR A 312 13.01 -16.14 40.13
N LEU A 313 13.63 -17.23 40.57
CA LEU A 313 13.47 -18.54 39.91
C LEU A 313 11.99 -18.98 39.84
N ALA A 314 11.19 -18.63 40.86
CA ALA A 314 9.76 -18.90 40.86
C ALA A 314 9.05 -18.14 39.73
N ARG A 315 9.41 -16.87 39.52
CA ARG A 315 8.91 -16.04 38.40
C ARG A 315 9.32 -16.60 37.05
N GLN A 316 10.57 -17.04 36.87
CA GLN A 316 10.99 -17.69 35.62
C GLN A 316 10.17 -18.96 35.32
N ARG A 317 9.95 -19.81 36.35
CA ARG A 317 9.15 -21.05 36.24
C ARG A 317 7.66 -20.83 35.96
N GLU A 318 7.17 -19.61 36.19
CA GLU A 318 5.80 -19.23 35.88
C GLU A 318 5.57 -19.27 34.36
N PHE A 319 6.48 -18.65 33.59
CA PHE A 319 6.35 -18.42 32.15
C PHE A 319 7.06 -19.47 31.27
N THR A 320 8.01 -20.22 31.81
CA THR A 320 8.67 -21.32 31.10
C THR A 320 8.81 -22.55 31.98
N ALA A 321 8.75 -23.74 31.39
CA ALA A 321 9.04 -24.99 32.10
C ALA A 321 10.55 -25.23 32.28
N GLU A 322 11.38 -24.51 31.51
CA GLU A 322 12.84 -24.54 31.63
C GLU A 322 13.34 -23.13 31.93
N PRO A 323 13.59 -22.81 33.21
CA PRO A 323 13.97 -21.46 33.63
C PRO A 323 15.11 -20.89 32.78
N THR A 324 14.85 -19.71 32.24
CA THR A 324 15.81 -18.92 31.48
C THR A 324 16.59 -17.97 32.39
N ASN A 325 17.38 -17.12 31.77
CA ASN A 325 18.00 -15.92 32.33
C ASN A 325 16.95 -14.89 32.85
N ASN A 326 17.22 -13.59 32.73
CA ASN A 326 16.40 -12.52 33.28
C ASN A 326 15.04 -12.28 32.57
N GLY A 327 14.68 -13.08 31.56
CA GLY A 327 13.36 -13.01 30.92
C GLY A 327 13.27 -11.98 29.80
N TYR A 328 12.10 -11.35 29.66
CA TYR A 328 11.74 -10.44 28.57
C TYR A 328 10.92 -9.22 29.07
N ILE A 329 10.75 -8.26 28.18
CA ILE A 329 9.70 -7.24 28.26
C ILE A 329 8.67 -7.47 27.16
N GLU A 330 7.40 -7.38 27.50
CA GLU A 330 6.29 -7.53 26.56
C GLU A 330 5.70 -6.17 26.24
N ILE A 331 5.64 -5.82 24.96
CA ILE A 331 5.05 -4.56 24.49
C ILE A 331 3.81 -4.85 23.66
N TRP A 332 2.74 -4.14 23.98
CA TRP A 332 1.44 -4.21 23.35
C TRP A 332 1.12 -2.89 22.69
N ASN A 333 0.88 -2.86 21.38
CA ASN A 333 0.25 -1.71 20.72
C ASN A 333 -1.12 -2.12 20.18
N GLY A 334 -2.16 -1.31 20.43
CA GLY A 334 -3.52 -1.74 20.17
C GLY A 334 -4.48 -0.62 19.80
N ASN A 335 -5.58 -1.02 19.16
CA ASN A 335 -6.59 -0.11 18.61
C ASN A 335 -7.62 0.41 19.63
N VAL A 336 -7.38 0.15 20.91
CA VAL A 336 -8.21 0.52 22.05
C VAL A 336 -7.33 1.08 23.16
N THR A 337 -7.94 1.79 24.10
CA THR A 337 -7.29 2.28 25.33
C THR A 337 -7.69 1.38 26.50
N GLY A 338 -7.00 0.24 26.65
CA GLY A 338 -7.19 -0.71 27.74
C GLY A 338 -7.89 -2.01 27.34
N PHE A 339 -8.01 -2.95 28.29
CA PHE A 339 -8.47 -4.33 28.03
C PHE A 339 -9.95 -4.58 28.35
N LYS A 340 -10.67 -3.58 28.87
CA LYS A 340 -12.08 -3.69 29.26
C LYS A 340 -13.03 -3.67 28.06
N ASP A 341 -14.18 -4.31 28.20
CA ASP A 341 -15.17 -4.45 27.12
C ASP A 341 -15.79 -3.10 26.70
N ASP A 342 -15.72 -2.05 27.53
CA ASP A 342 -16.16 -0.69 27.19
C ASP A 342 -15.20 0.03 26.24
N ALA A 343 -13.90 -0.29 26.28
CA ALA A 343 -12.88 0.27 25.39
C ALA A 343 -12.95 -0.27 23.95
N LEU A 344 -13.67 -1.39 23.70
CA LEU A 344 -13.75 -2.02 22.39
C LEU A 344 -14.34 -1.09 21.33
N VAL A 345 -13.69 -1.05 20.16
CA VAL A 345 -14.16 -0.31 18.98
C VAL A 345 -15.21 -1.11 18.21
N SER A 346 -16.14 -0.42 17.55
CA SER A 346 -17.16 -1.06 16.71
C SER A 346 -16.73 -1.11 15.24
N LEU A 347 -17.06 -2.21 14.56
CA LEU A 347 -16.97 -2.35 13.11
C LEU A 347 -18.33 -2.76 12.55
N GLU A 348 -18.90 -1.92 11.69
CA GLU A 348 -20.20 -2.15 11.06
C GLU A 348 -20.18 -3.36 10.10
N PRO A 349 -21.34 -3.96 9.77
CA PRO A 349 -21.44 -5.01 8.77
C PRO A 349 -20.79 -4.61 7.43
N GLY A 350 -19.93 -5.47 6.88
CA GLY A 350 -19.16 -5.19 5.66
C GLY A 350 -18.01 -4.19 5.85
N GLY A 351 -17.81 -3.69 7.07
CA GLY A 351 -16.72 -2.77 7.40
C GLY A 351 -15.35 -3.44 7.34
N LEU A 352 -14.35 -2.64 6.98
CA LEU A 352 -12.95 -3.04 6.89
C LEU A 352 -12.09 -1.97 7.56
N ARG A 353 -11.17 -2.38 8.44
CA ARG A 353 -10.07 -1.55 8.95
C ARG A 353 -8.75 -2.20 8.58
N SER A 354 -7.74 -1.38 8.32
CA SER A 354 -6.42 -1.86 7.93
C SER A 354 -5.36 -0.85 8.33
N TRP A 355 -4.19 -1.30 8.77
CA TRP A 355 -3.04 -0.46 9.12
C TRP A 355 -1.72 -1.18 8.86
N SER A 356 -0.63 -0.41 8.84
CA SER A 356 0.72 -0.93 8.64
C SER A 356 1.52 -0.82 9.93
N GLU A 357 2.31 -1.86 10.19
CA GLU A 357 3.28 -1.93 11.26
C GLU A 357 4.65 -2.30 10.68
N ARG A 358 5.74 -1.73 11.23
CA ARG A 358 7.10 -2.03 10.77
C ARG A 358 7.99 -2.33 11.94
N THR A 359 8.82 -3.36 11.80
CA THR A 359 9.74 -3.79 12.86
C THR A 359 11.15 -3.92 12.31
N PHE A 360 12.12 -3.28 12.95
CA PHE A 360 13.52 -3.30 12.52
C PHE A 360 14.49 -3.20 13.70
N ALA A 361 15.75 -3.57 13.43
CA ALA A 361 16.82 -3.52 14.40
C ALA A 361 17.53 -2.15 14.41
N ILE A 362 18.03 -1.76 15.58
CA ILE A 362 19.01 -0.69 15.75
C ILE A 362 20.21 -1.22 16.55
N GLN A 363 21.41 -0.77 16.23
CA GLN A 363 22.63 -1.25 16.89
C GLN A 363 23.72 -0.18 16.92
N ASN A 364 24.65 -0.33 17.86
CA ASN A 364 25.81 0.54 18.06
C ASN A 364 25.46 2.00 18.35
N VAL A 365 24.33 2.24 19.02
CA VAL A 365 23.86 3.56 19.40
C VAL A 365 24.39 3.92 20.78
N ASP A 366 24.98 5.12 20.92
CA ASP A 366 25.36 5.61 22.25
C ASP A 366 24.13 6.09 23.00
N GLY A 367 24.03 5.80 24.30
CA GLY A 367 22.80 6.04 25.06
C GLY A 367 22.31 7.50 25.07
N ASN A 368 23.22 8.47 25.01
CA ASN A 368 22.86 9.90 24.91
C ASN A 368 22.24 10.29 23.56
N GLN A 369 22.41 9.44 22.54
CA GLN A 369 21.88 9.65 21.18
C GLN A 369 20.68 8.74 20.89
N LEU A 370 20.32 7.81 21.79
CA LEU A 370 19.31 6.79 21.54
C LEU A 370 17.98 7.38 21.09
N ALA A 371 17.47 8.42 21.78
CA ALA A 371 16.20 9.04 21.42
C ALA A 371 16.21 9.65 20.02
N GLU A 372 17.30 10.33 19.65
CA GLU A 372 17.43 10.97 18.32
C GLU A 372 17.69 9.94 17.23
N GLU A 373 18.45 8.87 17.53
CA GLU A 373 18.68 7.77 16.61
C GLU A 373 17.39 6.99 16.33
N VAL A 374 16.60 6.69 17.37
CA VAL A 374 15.29 6.05 17.20
C VAL A 374 14.40 6.94 16.36
N LYS A 375 14.29 8.25 16.66
CA LYS A 375 13.52 9.18 15.82
C LYS A 375 14.03 9.22 14.38
N ARG A 376 15.34 9.22 14.16
CA ARG A 376 15.93 9.19 12.82
C ARG A 376 15.58 7.87 12.11
N ALA A 377 15.76 6.74 12.76
CA ALA A 377 15.47 5.43 12.17
C ALA A 377 13.98 5.26 11.87
N VAL A 378 13.10 5.75 12.76
CA VAL A 378 11.66 5.89 12.49
C VAL A 378 11.45 6.79 11.28
N THR A 379 12.10 7.96 11.26
CA THR A 379 12.00 8.94 10.15
C THR A 379 12.54 8.39 8.84
N ASP A 380 13.52 7.49 8.83
CA ASP A 380 14.07 6.86 7.62
C ASP A 380 13.14 5.74 7.15
N SER A 381 12.67 4.88 8.07
CA SER A 381 11.61 3.91 7.80
C SER A 381 10.27 4.57 7.42
N SER A 382 10.16 5.87 7.72
CA SER A 382 9.06 6.77 7.36
C SER A 382 9.46 7.85 6.35
N HIS A 383 10.66 7.86 5.77
CA HIS A 383 10.97 8.67 4.58
C HIS A 383 10.59 7.89 3.33
N ASP A 384 10.41 6.58 3.49
CA ASP A 384 9.45 5.77 2.74
C ASP A 384 7.98 6.12 3.04
N ILE A 385 7.71 7.01 4.00
CA ILE A 385 6.41 7.65 4.28
C ILE A 385 6.42 9.15 3.92
N ASN A 386 7.56 9.82 3.71
CA ASN A 386 7.62 11.22 3.23
C ASN A 386 7.97 11.35 1.74
N LEU A 387 8.27 10.22 1.08
CA LEU A 387 7.90 9.97 -0.31
C LEU A 387 6.45 9.49 -0.47
N ASN A 388 5.73 9.20 0.64
CA ASN A 388 4.35 8.71 0.68
C ASN A 388 3.46 9.50 1.67
N SER A 389 3.69 10.82 1.85
CA SER A 389 2.89 11.60 2.81
C SER A 389 1.64 12.12 2.12
N SER A 390 0.71 11.20 1.87
CA SER A 390 -0.68 11.53 2.09
C SER A 390 -1.31 10.52 3.04
N LYS A 391 -2.45 10.92 3.57
CA LYS A 391 -3.29 10.19 4.52
C LYS A 391 -3.23 8.68 4.32
N SER A 392 -2.87 7.95 5.38
CA SER A 392 -2.90 6.50 5.42
C SER A 392 -4.29 5.98 5.02
N SER A 393 -4.38 5.50 3.79
CA SER A 393 -5.31 4.43 3.41
C SER A 393 -4.48 3.19 3.17
N SER A 394 -4.08 2.56 4.27
CA SER A 394 -3.44 1.24 4.33
C SER A 394 -4.33 0.22 3.62
N THR A 395 -4.08 0.01 2.33
CA THR A 395 -4.74 -1.04 1.55
C THR A 395 -3.99 -2.35 1.79
N PRO A 396 -4.67 -3.47 2.09
CA PRO A 396 -4.05 -4.79 2.19
C PRO A 396 -3.25 -5.15 0.92
N PRO A 397 -2.19 -5.97 0.98
CA PRO A 397 -1.57 -6.55 -0.21
C PRO A 397 -2.62 -7.33 -0.99
N SER A 398 -3.04 -6.75 -2.10
CA SER A 398 -3.89 -7.45 -3.04
C SER A 398 -3.07 -8.43 -3.86
N ALA A 399 -3.80 -9.39 -4.43
CA ALA A 399 -3.31 -10.40 -5.36
C ALA A 399 -2.31 -9.85 -6.39
N GLN A 400 -1.34 -10.70 -6.75
CA GLN A 400 -0.52 -10.51 -7.94
C GLN A 400 -1.40 -10.03 -9.12
N LEU A 401 -0.95 -9.00 -9.85
CA LEU A 401 -1.67 -8.52 -11.03
C LEU A 401 -1.80 -9.67 -12.03
N THR A 402 -2.98 -10.26 -12.09
CA THR A 402 -3.32 -11.25 -13.10
C THR A 402 -3.91 -10.52 -14.29
N ILE A 403 -3.29 -10.66 -15.44
CA ILE A 403 -3.81 -10.13 -16.70
C ILE A 403 -4.53 -11.27 -17.41
N GLU A 404 -5.86 -11.22 -17.39
CA GLU A 404 -6.67 -12.09 -18.23
C GLU A 404 -7.00 -11.39 -19.55
N ARG A 405 -6.84 -12.11 -20.66
CA ARG A 405 -7.20 -11.62 -21.98
C ARG A 405 -8.55 -12.17 -22.38
N SER A 406 -9.54 -11.29 -22.54
CA SER A 406 -10.84 -11.60 -23.15
C SER A 406 -11.02 -10.82 -24.46
N VAL A 407 -11.81 -11.38 -25.38
CA VAL A 407 -12.20 -10.72 -26.63
C VAL A 407 -13.67 -10.33 -26.53
N ILE A 408 -13.94 -9.04 -26.33
CA ILE A 408 -15.31 -8.52 -26.18
C ILE A 408 -15.98 -8.19 -27.53
N ALA A 409 -15.18 -7.89 -28.55
CA ALA A 409 -15.63 -7.62 -29.90
C ALA A 409 -14.47 -7.79 -30.90
N THR A 410 -14.79 -8.30 -32.09
CA THR A 410 -13.84 -8.41 -33.21
C THR A 410 -14.19 -7.35 -34.26
N GLY A 411 -13.17 -6.83 -34.95
CA GLY A 411 -13.37 -5.98 -36.12
C GLY A 411 -14.00 -6.74 -37.30
N THR A 412 -14.29 -6.02 -38.38
CA THR A 412 -14.72 -6.59 -39.66
C THR A 412 -13.54 -6.65 -40.64
N ASP A 413 -13.79 -7.00 -41.91
CA ASP A 413 -12.76 -6.93 -42.95
C ASP A 413 -12.30 -5.48 -43.21
N ASP A 414 -13.21 -4.52 -43.06
CA ASP A 414 -12.99 -3.10 -43.35
C ASP A 414 -12.53 -2.28 -42.13
N PHE A 415 -12.94 -2.69 -40.92
CA PHE A 415 -12.79 -1.90 -39.71
C PHE A 415 -12.20 -2.68 -38.54
N ASP A 416 -11.40 -2.00 -37.74
CA ASP A 416 -10.94 -2.46 -36.43
C ASP A 416 -11.48 -1.51 -35.32
N TRP A 417 -11.54 -2.02 -34.09
CA TRP A 417 -11.94 -1.24 -32.91
C TRP A 417 -10.74 -0.52 -32.30
N PHE A 418 -10.89 0.79 -32.08
CA PHE A 418 -9.86 1.66 -31.52
C PHE A 418 -10.38 2.51 -30.36
N GLN A 419 -9.45 3.13 -29.64
CA GLN A 419 -9.73 4.07 -28.54
C GLN A 419 -10.64 3.46 -27.46
N THR A 420 -10.41 2.18 -27.16
CA THR A 420 -11.17 1.45 -26.16
C THR A 420 -10.89 2.01 -24.76
N ARG A 421 -11.91 2.56 -24.11
CA ARG A 421 -11.83 3.09 -22.74
C ARG A 421 -13.07 2.71 -21.95
N ALA A 422 -12.87 2.36 -20.68
CA ALA A 422 -13.92 1.81 -19.84
C ALA A 422 -14.25 2.76 -18.67
N ALA A 423 -15.52 2.74 -18.26
CA ALA A 423 -15.98 3.28 -16.99
C ALA A 423 -16.79 2.22 -16.25
N TYR A 424 -16.70 2.22 -14.93
CA TYR A 424 -17.56 1.43 -14.05
C TYR A 424 -18.58 2.33 -13.37
N ILE A 425 -19.85 1.94 -13.46
CA ILE A 425 -20.98 2.58 -12.80
C ILE A 425 -21.33 1.71 -11.59
N PRO A 426 -21.21 2.22 -10.35
CA PRO A 426 -21.50 1.47 -9.13
C PRO A 426 -23.01 1.20 -8.95
N GLU A 427 -23.36 0.60 -7.81
CA GLU A 427 -24.76 0.43 -7.39
C GLU A 427 -25.54 1.76 -7.42
N PRO A 428 -26.84 1.77 -7.77
CA PRO A 428 -27.69 0.58 -7.99
C PRO A 428 -27.64 -0.01 -9.41
N HIS A 429 -26.88 0.60 -10.32
CA HIS A 429 -26.86 0.16 -11.72
C HIS A 429 -25.87 -0.99 -11.97
N ARG A 430 -24.74 -0.99 -11.25
CA ARG A 430 -23.70 -2.02 -11.30
C ARG A 430 -23.36 -2.45 -12.74
N GLN A 431 -22.81 -1.53 -13.51
CA GLN A 431 -22.59 -1.72 -14.95
C GLN A 431 -21.22 -1.19 -15.38
N SER A 432 -20.48 -2.00 -16.12
CA SER A 432 -19.30 -1.57 -16.86
C SER A 432 -19.68 -1.17 -18.28
N LEU A 433 -19.07 -0.09 -18.76
CA LEU A 433 -19.32 0.51 -20.06
C LEU A 433 -17.98 0.71 -20.75
N VAL A 434 -17.85 0.24 -21.99
CA VAL A 434 -16.67 0.47 -22.83
C VAL A 434 -17.09 1.31 -24.03
N LEU A 435 -16.42 2.44 -24.23
CA LEU A 435 -16.48 3.22 -25.45
C LEU A 435 -15.40 2.75 -26.44
N MET A 436 -15.72 2.74 -27.72
CA MET A 436 -14.81 2.36 -28.80
C MET A 436 -15.21 3.05 -30.12
N GLN A 437 -14.28 3.19 -31.06
CA GLN A 437 -14.56 3.72 -32.40
C GLN A 437 -14.09 2.77 -33.48
N GLN A 438 -14.87 2.70 -34.56
CA GLN A 438 -14.42 2.02 -35.77
C GLN A 438 -13.36 2.87 -36.48
N LYS A 439 -12.31 2.20 -36.95
CA LYS A 439 -11.26 2.80 -37.78
C LYS A 439 -10.94 1.90 -38.95
N THR A 440 -10.75 2.47 -40.13
CA THR A 440 -10.27 1.70 -41.28
C THR A 440 -8.85 1.19 -41.10
N ARG A 441 -8.56 0.02 -41.68
CA ARG A 441 -7.24 -0.62 -41.60
C ARG A 441 -6.12 0.13 -42.33
N SER A 442 -6.46 0.91 -43.37
CA SER A 442 -5.50 1.54 -44.29
C SER A 442 -5.20 3.02 -44.03
N SER A 443 -5.99 3.72 -43.20
CA SER A 443 -5.81 5.16 -42.95
C SER A 443 -5.31 5.47 -41.54
N GLY A 444 -4.53 6.53 -41.35
CA GLY A 444 -4.00 6.93 -40.04
C GLY A 444 -5.03 7.58 -39.11
N HIS A 445 -6.02 8.28 -39.67
CA HIS A 445 -6.98 9.13 -38.94
C HIS A 445 -8.44 8.94 -39.39
N GLY A 446 -8.81 7.82 -40.03
CA GLY A 446 -10.19 7.56 -40.47
C GLY A 446 -11.07 6.95 -39.38
N TYR A 447 -11.39 7.74 -38.35
CA TYR A 447 -12.31 7.35 -37.27
C TYR A 447 -13.77 7.64 -37.65
N PHE A 448 -14.66 6.74 -37.28
CA PHE A 448 -16.10 6.80 -37.56
C PHE A 448 -16.90 7.01 -36.28
N ASP A 449 -18.13 6.50 -36.22
CA ASP A 449 -19.03 6.67 -35.09
C ASP A 449 -18.47 6.06 -33.79
N VAL A 450 -18.93 6.59 -32.66
CA VAL A 450 -18.67 6.06 -31.33
C VAL A 450 -19.67 4.97 -31.01
N PHE A 451 -19.14 3.86 -30.50
CA PHE A 451 -19.90 2.70 -30.06
C PHE A 451 -19.72 2.47 -28.57
N GLU A 452 -20.72 1.85 -27.97
CA GLU A 452 -20.66 1.34 -26.60
C GLU A 452 -20.85 -0.19 -26.57
N SER A 453 -20.21 -0.83 -25.60
CA SER A 453 -20.49 -2.20 -25.17
C SER A 453 -20.56 -2.22 -23.64
N ARG A 454 -21.45 -3.04 -23.08
CA ARG A 454 -21.76 -3.02 -21.64
C ARG A 454 -21.75 -4.42 -21.03
N SER A 455 -21.43 -4.49 -19.76
CA SER A 455 -21.43 -5.73 -18.97
C SER A 455 -21.83 -5.45 -17.52
N THR A 456 -22.48 -6.41 -16.86
CA THR A 456 -22.78 -6.36 -15.42
C THR A 456 -21.88 -7.30 -14.59
N ASP A 457 -21.10 -8.16 -15.25
CA ASP A 457 -20.31 -9.23 -14.65
C ASP A 457 -18.88 -9.34 -15.20
N LEU A 458 -18.46 -8.41 -16.07
CA LEU A 458 -17.17 -8.34 -16.77
C LEU A 458 -16.85 -9.51 -17.72
N THR A 459 -17.73 -10.51 -17.78
CA THR A 459 -17.55 -11.72 -18.59
C THR A 459 -18.44 -11.68 -19.82
N ASN A 460 -19.70 -11.29 -19.64
CA ASN A 460 -20.70 -11.20 -20.70
C ASN A 460 -20.84 -9.74 -21.14
N TRP A 461 -20.48 -9.47 -22.39
CA TRP A 461 -20.52 -8.14 -22.99
C TRP A 461 -21.58 -8.06 -24.08
N SER A 462 -22.32 -6.94 -24.11
CA SER A 462 -23.25 -6.67 -25.21
C SER A 462 -22.51 -6.44 -26.52
N SER A 463 -23.11 -6.81 -27.65
CA SER A 463 -22.58 -6.44 -28.97
C SER A 463 -22.39 -4.92 -29.07
N PRO A 464 -21.31 -4.42 -29.71
CA PRO A 464 -21.09 -2.98 -29.88
C PRO A 464 -22.28 -2.30 -30.56
N LYS A 465 -22.77 -1.21 -29.95
CA LYS A 465 -23.90 -0.42 -30.44
C LYS A 465 -23.48 1.02 -30.68
N ALA A 466 -23.77 1.55 -31.87
CA ALA A 466 -23.49 2.96 -32.18
C ALA A 466 -24.32 3.88 -31.28
N ILE A 467 -23.71 4.95 -30.78
CA ILE A 467 -24.36 5.96 -29.96
C ILE A 467 -24.94 7.04 -30.89
N PRO A 468 -26.27 7.12 -31.09
CA PRO A 468 -26.85 7.97 -32.13
C PRO A 468 -26.54 9.46 -31.99
N THR A 469 -26.43 9.95 -30.74
CA THR A 469 -26.14 11.36 -30.43
C THR A 469 -24.67 11.75 -30.60
N LEU A 470 -23.78 10.77 -30.82
CA LEU A 470 -22.33 10.94 -31.00
C LEU A 470 -21.86 10.49 -32.39
N LYS A 471 -22.78 10.41 -33.35
CA LYS A 471 -22.45 10.14 -34.74
C LYS A 471 -21.67 11.30 -35.35
N ARG A 472 -20.89 10.97 -36.38
CA ARG A 472 -20.25 11.96 -37.26
C ARG A 472 -21.31 12.87 -37.88
N PHE A 473 -21.08 14.18 -37.87
CA PHE A 473 -21.99 15.16 -38.48
C PHE A 473 -21.23 16.25 -39.24
N THR A 474 -21.86 16.80 -40.27
CA THR A 474 -21.31 17.87 -41.11
C THR A 474 -21.79 19.23 -40.62
N GLN A 475 -20.89 20.19 -40.50
CA GLN A 475 -21.18 21.60 -40.23
C GLN A 475 -21.41 22.37 -41.54
N ASP A 476 -22.06 23.53 -41.44
CA ASP A 476 -22.40 24.38 -42.59
C ASP A 476 -21.17 24.84 -43.40
N ASP A 477 -19.99 24.89 -42.77
CA ASP A 477 -18.73 25.25 -43.42
C ASP A 477 -18.04 24.08 -44.12
N GLY A 478 -18.72 22.94 -44.24
CA GLY A 478 -18.27 21.75 -44.96
C GLY A 478 -17.32 20.85 -44.16
N TYR A 479 -17.07 21.14 -42.88
CA TYR A 479 -16.28 20.27 -42.02
C TYR A 479 -17.13 19.18 -41.39
N GLU A 480 -16.60 17.97 -41.39
CA GLU A 480 -17.18 16.84 -40.66
C GLU A 480 -16.54 16.74 -39.29
N ILE A 481 -17.37 16.78 -38.25
CA ILE A 481 -16.98 16.69 -36.84
C ILE A 481 -17.20 15.26 -36.36
N VAL A 482 -16.17 14.70 -35.73
CA VAL A 482 -16.23 13.38 -35.12
C VAL A 482 -15.73 13.51 -33.68
N PRO A 483 -16.51 13.08 -32.66
CA PRO A 483 -15.97 12.94 -31.31
C PRO A 483 -14.88 11.88 -31.31
N GLY A 484 -13.82 12.12 -30.55
CA GLY A 484 -12.58 11.40 -30.69
C GLY A 484 -11.84 11.18 -29.40
N ASP A 485 -11.17 10.03 -29.31
CA ASP A 485 -10.27 9.69 -28.21
C ASP A 485 -10.94 9.89 -26.83
N LEU A 486 -12.20 9.48 -26.72
CA LEU A 486 -13.04 9.69 -25.55
C LEU A 486 -12.59 8.84 -24.35
N TRP A 487 -12.59 9.45 -23.17
CA TRP A 487 -12.36 8.80 -21.89
C TRP A 487 -13.59 8.94 -20.99
N PRO A 488 -14.39 7.88 -20.79
CA PRO A 488 -15.55 7.89 -19.90
C PRO A 488 -15.10 7.75 -18.43
N MET A 489 -15.76 8.49 -17.55
CA MET A 489 -15.61 8.36 -16.09
C MET A 489 -16.95 8.50 -15.39
N PHE A 490 -17.19 7.70 -14.36
CA PHE A 490 -18.33 7.88 -13.48
C PHE A 490 -18.07 9.04 -12.50
N HIS A 491 -18.98 10.00 -12.48
CA HIS A 491 -18.93 11.15 -11.59
C HIS A 491 -19.90 10.95 -10.43
N ALA A 492 -19.35 10.52 -9.28
CA ALA A 492 -20.14 10.09 -8.12
C ALA A 492 -21.13 11.17 -7.62
N THR A 493 -20.71 12.44 -7.60
CA THR A 493 -21.54 13.54 -7.11
C THR A 493 -22.81 13.76 -7.95
N THR A 494 -22.79 13.46 -9.25
CA THR A 494 -23.94 13.65 -10.14
C THR A 494 -24.62 12.34 -10.53
N GLY A 495 -24.01 11.19 -10.22
CA GLY A 495 -24.51 9.87 -10.61
C GLY A 495 -24.46 9.61 -12.11
N LYS A 496 -23.72 10.41 -12.88
CA LYS A 496 -23.64 10.33 -14.36
C LYS A 496 -22.25 9.92 -14.81
N VAL A 497 -22.14 9.39 -16.03
CA VAL A 497 -20.85 9.18 -16.69
C VAL A 497 -20.57 10.36 -17.61
N ILE A 498 -19.39 10.96 -17.51
CA ILE A 498 -18.92 11.97 -18.46
C ILE A 498 -17.77 11.39 -19.28
N ALA A 499 -17.90 11.46 -20.61
CA ALA A 499 -16.86 11.09 -21.56
C ALA A 499 -16.19 12.35 -22.10
N THR A 500 -14.92 12.58 -21.76
CA THR A 500 -14.15 13.74 -22.24
C THR A 500 -13.18 13.34 -23.34
N GLY A 501 -12.89 14.22 -24.29
CA GLY A 501 -12.02 13.91 -25.42
C GLY A 501 -11.72 15.11 -26.29
N LYS A 502 -11.59 14.85 -27.59
CA LYS A 502 -11.37 15.88 -28.62
C LYS A 502 -12.42 15.80 -29.73
N THR A 503 -12.52 16.87 -30.51
CA THR A 503 -13.09 16.79 -31.85
C THR A 503 -12.02 16.52 -32.90
N PHE A 504 -12.26 15.54 -33.77
CA PHE A 504 -11.62 15.46 -35.07
C PHE A 504 -12.41 16.31 -36.07
N ASN A 505 -11.71 17.03 -36.93
CA ASN A 505 -12.30 17.94 -37.90
C ASN A 505 -11.77 17.58 -39.29
N PHE A 506 -12.62 17.06 -40.17
CA PHE A 506 -12.19 16.66 -41.51
C PHE A 506 -12.80 17.57 -42.56
N ARG A 507 -11.98 18.09 -43.46
CA ARG A 507 -12.46 18.75 -44.66
C ARG A 507 -12.64 17.70 -45.76
N GLU A 508 -13.84 17.62 -46.34
CA GLU A 508 -14.18 16.68 -47.43
C GLU A 508 -13.83 15.21 -47.11
N GLY A 509 -13.87 14.81 -45.84
CA GLY A 509 -13.65 13.42 -45.39
C GLY A 509 -12.23 12.87 -45.55
N ARG A 510 -11.20 13.71 -45.80
CA ARG A 510 -9.83 13.22 -46.07
C ARG A 510 -8.83 13.49 -44.95
N ALA A 511 -8.45 14.76 -44.79
CA ALA A 511 -7.36 15.16 -43.89
C ALA A 511 -7.92 15.89 -42.66
N GLU A 512 -7.43 15.49 -41.48
CA GLU A 512 -7.74 16.16 -40.24
C GLU A 512 -7.10 17.56 -40.20
N ASP A 513 -7.91 18.58 -39.92
CA ASP A 513 -7.46 19.91 -39.58
C ASP A 513 -7.28 20.02 -38.06
N ILE A 514 -6.05 19.76 -37.62
CA ILE A 514 -5.69 19.72 -36.20
C ILE A 514 -5.82 21.08 -35.52
N LEU A 515 -5.88 22.19 -36.26
CA LEU A 515 -5.99 23.54 -35.67
C LEU A 515 -7.44 23.86 -35.24
N ARG A 516 -8.40 23.03 -35.63
CA ARG A 516 -9.82 23.15 -35.26
C ARG A 516 -10.26 22.25 -34.11
N GLU A 517 -9.34 21.47 -33.56
CA GLU A 517 -9.62 20.60 -32.41
C GLU A 517 -10.19 21.42 -31.24
N LYS A 518 -11.20 20.86 -30.58
CA LYS A 518 -11.76 21.37 -29.34
C LYS A 518 -11.78 20.27 -28.30
N VAL A 519 -11.70 20.65 -27.03
CA VAL A 519 -12.01 19.76 -25.92
C VAL A 519 -13.51 19.46 -25.97
N SER A 520 -13.86 18.18 -26.15
CA SER A 520 -15.24 17.74 -26.27
C SER A 520 -15.66 16.92 -25.06
N TYR A 521 -16.96 16.89 -24.78
CA TYR A 521 -17.52 15.96 -23.81
C TYR A 521 -18.94 15.51 -24.17
N ALA A 522 -19.33 14.35 -23.65
CA ALA A 522 -20.70 13.84 -23.70
C ALA A 522 -21.06 13.23 -22.34
N VAL A 523 -22.34 13.26 -21.99
CA VAL A 523 -22.83 12.79 -20.69
C VAL A 523 -23.77 11.62 -20.90
N PHE A 524 -23.52 10.51 -20.22
CA PHE A 524 -24.45 9.39 -20.12
C PHE A 524 -25.16 9.45 -18.77
N ASN A 525 -26.49 9.34 -18.82
CA ASN A 525 -27.35 9.24 -17.66
C ASN A 525 -27.79 7.78 -17.44
N PRO A 526 -27.26 7.08 -16.43
CA PRO A 526 -27.61 5.69 -16.16
C PRO A 526 -29.10 5.49 -15.80
N ALA A 527 -29.75 6.52 -15.24
CA ALA A 527 -31.16 6.44 -14.84
C ALA A 527 -32.12 6.43 -16.05
N THR A 528 -31.75 7.10 -17.14
CA THR A 528 -32.59 7.19 -18.35
C THR A 528 -32.04 6.38 -19.52
N ASP A 529 -30.86 5.77 -19.36
CA ASP A 529 -30.13 5.06 -20.41
C ASP A 529 -29.91 5.91 -21.68
N GLN A 530 -29.50 7.16 -21.50
CA GLN A 530 -29.35 8.11 -22.60
C GLN A 530 -28.02 8.86 -22.55
N TRP A 531 -27.44 9.02 -23.74
CA TRP A 531 -26.32 9.92 -23.99
C TRP A 531 -26.80 11.29 -24.43
N SER A 532 -26.14 12.35 -23.95
CA SER A 532 -26.30 13.70 -24.48
C SER A 532 -25.77 13.80 -25.91
N ALA A 533 -26.07 14.91 -26.58
CA ALA A 533 -25.32 15.33 -27.76
C ALA A 533 -23.85 15.64 -27.40
N LEU A 534 -23.01 15.72 -28.43
CA LEU A 534 -21.63 16.16 -28.29
C LEU A 534 -21.58 17.64 -27.87
N ASN A 535 -20.88 17.92 -26.78
CA ASN A 535 -20.63 19.27 -26.28
C ASN A 535 -19.14 19.61 -26.37
N THR A 536 -18.81 20.90 -26.24
CA THR A 536 -17.42 21.38 -26.18
C THR A 536 -17.20 22.24 -24.97
N LEU A 537 -16.05 22.08 -24.32
CA LEU A 537 -15.63 22.92 -23.20
C LEU A 537 -15.13 24.27 -23.72
N THR A 538 -15.68 25.36 -23.17
CA THR A 538 -15.15 26.71 -23.44
C THR A 538 -13.82 26.88 -22.72
N MET A 539 -12.75 27.07 -23.49
CA MET A 539 -11.40 27.28 -22.97
C MET A 539 -11.02 28.78 -22.96
N PRO A 540 -10.14 29.21 -22.05
CA PRO A 540 -9.55 30.56 -22.11
C PRO A 540 -8.77 30.75 -23.41
N LYS A 541 -8.63 32.01 -23.84
CA LYS A 541 -7.91 32.37 -25.08
C LYS A 541 -6.39 32.32 -24.93
N VAL A 542 -5.89 32.55 -23.72
CA VAL A 542 -4.46 32.61 -23.41
C VAL A 542 -4.15 31.86 -22.11
N ASP A 543 -2.91 31.40 -21.98
CA ASP A 543 -2.37 30.77 -20.77
C ASP A 543 -1.85 31.80 -19.75
N HIS A 544 -1.29 31.35 -18.62
CA HIS A 544 -0.80 32.26 -17.57
C HIS A 544 0.34 33.17 -18.03
N THR A 545 1.04 32.79 -19.10
CA THR A 545 2.14 33.57 -19.68
C THR A 545 1.68 34.51 -20.81
N GLY A 546 0.38 34.49 -21.13
CA GLY A 546 -0.21 35.30 -22.20
C GLY A 546 -0.07 34.68 -23.60
N ARG A 547 0.38 33.43 -23.73
CA ARG A 547 0.45 32.76 -25.03
C ARG A 547 -0.94 32.26 -25.46
N PRO A 548 -1.26 32.28 -26.76
CA PRO A 548 -2.52 31.74 -27.25
C PRO A 548 -2.73 30.27 -26.90
N ILE A 549 -3.96 29.90 -26.52
CA ILE A 549 -4.40 28.51 -26.41
C ILE A 549 -5.08 28.13 -27.72
N ILE A 550 -4.33 27.52 -28.64
CA ILE A 550 -4.82 27.07 -29.95
C ILE A 550 -5.06 25.58 -29.94
N ALA A 551 -6.18 25.15 -30.53
CA ALA A 551 -6.55 23.75 -30.68
C ALA A 551 -6.45 22.93 -29.37
N PRO A 552 -7.10 23.38 -28.29
CA PRO A 552 -7.06 22.66 -27.02
C PRO A 552 -7.71 21.29 -27.18
N ASN A 553 -7.09 20.29 -26.57
CA ASN A 553 -7.38 18.90 -26.85
C ASN A 553 -7.23 18.04 -25.59
N ALA A 554 -8.29 17.31 -25.24
CA ALA A 554 -8.28 16.31 -24.18
C ALA A 554 -8.40 14.89 -24.77
N GLY A 555 -7.88 14.65 -25.97
CA GLY A 555 -7.89 13.33 -26.60
C GLY A 555 -6.83 12.42 -25.98
N CYS A 556 -7.20 11.16 -25.72
CA CYS A 556 -6.32 10.13 -25.17
C CYS A 556 -5.75 10.53 -23.80
N ASN A 557 -6.42 11.45 -23.12
CA ASN A 557 -6.11 11.85 -21.77
C ASN A 557 -6.62 10.81 -20.78
N GLN A 558 -6.10 10.80 -19.55
CA GLN A 558 -6.75 10.13 -18.40
C GLN A 558 -7.07 11.19 -17.34
N PRO A 559 -8.34 11.54 -17.11
CA PRO A 559 -8.70 12.55 -16.13
C PRO A 559 -8.84 11.94 -14.73
N ALA A 560 -8.87 12.82 -13.72
CA ALA A 560 -9.17 12.45 -12.34
C ALA A 560 -10.35 13.29 -11.80
N ILE A 561 -11.03 12.78 -10.79
CA ILE A 561 -12.12 13.49 -10.10
C ILE A 561 -11.74 13.64 -8.64
N LYS A 562 -11.73 14.88 -8.13
CA LYS A 562 -11.52 15.16 -6.71
C LYS A 562 -12.72 14.70 -5.89
N ASN A 563 -12.51 14.49 -4.58
CA ASN A 563 -13.57 14.06 -3.66
C ASN A 563 -14.78 15.01 -3.60
N ASP A 564 -14.60 16.29 -3.95
CA ASP A 564 -15.65 17.30 -4.03
C ASP A 564 -16.41 17.30 -5.38
N GLY A 565 -16.05 16.41 -6.31
CA GLY A 565 -16.60 16.33 -7.67
C GLY A 565 -15.92 17.26 -8.67
N LEU A 566 -14.84 17.96 -8.31
CA LEU A 566 -14.10 18.75 -9.29
C LEU A 566 -13.35 17.84 -10.27
N ILE A 567 -13.55 18.05 -11.57
CA ILE A 567 -12.85 17.28 -12.62
C ILE A 567 -11.51 17.93 -12.90
N LEU A 568 -10.44 17.15 -12.76
CA LEU A 568 -9.10 17.49 -13.21
C LEU A 568 -8.92 16.93 -14.61
N LEU A 569 -8.98 17.80 -15.62
CA LEU A 569 -8.97 17.43 -17.03
C LEU A 569 -7.62 17.77 -17.66
N PRO A 570 -6.79 16.78 -17.99
CA PRO A 570 -5.56 17.01 -18.72
C PRO A 570 -5.85 17.44 -20.16
N ILE A 571 -5.23 18.55 -20.58
CA ILE A 571 -5.44 19.19 -21.87
C ILE A 571 -4.09 19.57 -22.45
N ARG A 572 -3.91 19.31 -23.75
CA ARG A 572 -2.78 19.85 -24.52
C ARG A 572 -3.25 20.88 -25.54
N TYR A 573 -2.45 21.92 -25.76
CA TYR A 573 -2.72 22.97 -26.76
C TYR A 573 -1.43 23.38 -27.47
N GLN A 574 -1.57 24.15 -28.55
CA GLN A 574 -0.45 24.75 -29.26
C GLN A 574 -0.34 26.24 -28.87
N PRO A 575 0.86 26.76 -28.56
CA PRO A 575 1.05 28.18 -28.28
C PRO A 575 1.10 29.03 -29.56
N ARG A 576 1.22 28.39 -30.74
CA ARG A 576 1.36 29.03 -32.06
C ARG A 576 0.74 28.17 -33.17
N ASN A 577 0.35 28.78 -34.29
CA ASN A 577 -0.24 28.09 -35.45
C ASN A 577 0.82 27.48 -36.40
N ASP A 578 2.03 28.03 -36.43
CA ASP A 578 3.08 27.72 -37.41
C ASP A 578 4.04 26.61 -36.95
N TRP A 579 4.02 26.27 -35.67
CA TRP A 579 4.90 25.26 -35.10
C TRP A 579 4.18 24.36 -34.10
N ARG A 580 4.16 23.06 -34.42
CA ARG A 580 3.55 22.03 -33.59
C ARG A 580 4.49 21.64 -32.46
N ASN A 581 4.47 22.42 -31.39
CA ASN A 581 5.09 22.10 -30.10
C ASN A 581 4.04 22.30 -29.00
N TYR A 582 3.59 21.20 -28.42
CA TYR A 582 2.48 21.20 -27.48
C TYR A 582 2.91 21.63 -26.09
N ILE A 583 1.99 22.32 -25.44
CA ILE A 583 1.99 22.58 -23.99
C ILE A 583 0.84 21.77 -23.40
N SER A 584 1.11 21.06 -22.31
CA SER A 584 0.13 20.31 -21.54
C SER A 584 -0.14 20.99 -20.20
N ILE A 585 -1.41 21.00 -19.80
CA ILE A 585 -1.93 21.56 -18.56
C ILE A 585 -2.93 20.58 -17.95
N VAL A 586 -3.27 20.77 -16.68
CA VAL A 586 -4.47 20.18 -16.09
C VAL A 586 -5.45 21.30 -15.75
N ALA A 587 -6.62 21.27 -16.38
CA ALA A 587 -7.71 22.20 -16.12
C ALA A 587 -8.60 21.68 -14.99
N GLU A 588 -8.94 22.56 -14.06
CA GLU A 588 -9.98 22.32 -13.07
C GLU A 588 -11.33 22.70 -13.68
N CYS A 589 -12.23 21.72 -13.75
CA CYS A 589 -13.53 21.86 -14.37
C CYS A 589 -14.64 21.48 -13.38
N ARG A 590 -15.69 22.31 -13.30
CA ARG A 590 -16.92 21.98 -12.58
C ARG A 590 -17.84 21.18 -13.50
N PHE A 591 -18.46 20.14 -12.97
CA PHE A 591 -19.50 19.39 -13.66
C PHE A 591 -20.76 19.31 -12.81
N ASP A 592 -21.87 19.87 -13.32
CA ASP A 592 -23.16 19.89 -12.63
C ASP A 592 -24.07 18.70 -12.99
N GLY A 593 -23.58 17.80 -13.84
CA GLY A 593 -24.34 16.67 -14.38
C GLY A 593 -24.82 16.89 -15.81
N GLU A 594 -24.71 18.09 -16.38
CA GLU A 594 -25.07 18.36 -17.77
C GLU A 594 -23.99 19.16 -18.48
N GLN A 595 -23.46 20.19 -17.80
CA GLN A 595 -22.46 21.10 -18.34
C GLN A 595 -21.11 20.94 -17.64
N LEU A 596 -20.06 20.83 -18.44
CA LEU A 596 -18.68 20.92 -17.99
C LEU A 596 -18.19 22.36 -18.17
N SER A 597 -17.73 22.99 -17.09
CA SER A 597 -17.30 24.38 -17.09
C SER A 597 -15.85 24.52 -16.61
N TYR A 598 -15.03 25.19 -17.40
CA TYR A 598 -13.65 25.52 -17.03
C TYR A 598 -13.62 26.53 -15.87
N ILE A 599 -12.80 26.28 -14.85
CA ILE A 599 -12.59 27.20 -13.73
C ILE A 599 -11.23 27.89 -13.86
N ARG A 600 -10.16 27.09 -13.88
CA ARG A 600 -8.76 27.52 -13.96
C ARG A 600 -7.90 26.36 -14.46
N HIS A 601 -6.61 26.58 -14.65
CA HIS A 601 -5.63 25.53 -14.86
C HIS A 601 -4.43 25.76 -13.95
N GLY A 602 -3.58 24.75 -13.79
CA GLY A 602 -2.31 24.90 -13.10
C GLY A 602 -1.14 25.09 -14.05
N SER A 603 0.02 24.51 -13.74
CA SER A 603 1.27 24.76 -14.46
C SER A 603 1.27 24.26 -15.92
N GLU A 604 1.96 25.00 -16.77
CA GLU A 604 2.20 24.70 -18.19
C GLU A 604 3.46 23.85 -18.38
N HIS A 605 3.31 22.67 -19.00
CA HIS A 605 4.41 21.73 -19.23
C HIS A 605 4.70 21.53 -20.71
N SER A 606 5.96 21.71 -21.10
CA SER A 606 6.41 21.52 -22.48
C SER A 606 7.87 21.07 -22.53
N HIS A 607 8.31 20.65 -23.70
CA HIS A 607 9.68 20.25 -23.98
C HIS A 607 10.14 20.91 -25.28
N PRO A 608 11.36 21.48 -25.34
CA PRO A 608 11.76 22.34 -26.46
C PRO A 608 11.92 21.60 -27.80
N TYR A 609 12.00 20.26 -27.78
CA TYR A 609 12.22 19.43 -28.96
C TYR A 609 10.96 18.68 -29.40
N GLY A 610 10.90 18.37 -30.69
CA GLY A 610 9.80 17.64 -31.31
C GLY A 610 8.46 18.35 -31.11
N ARG A 611 7.41 17.56 -30.88
CA ARG A 611 6.07 18.05 -30.61
C ARG A 611 5.82 18.49 -29.17
N GLY A 612 6.87 18.71 -28.37
CA GLY A 612 6.72 19.05 -26.95
C GLY A 612 6.15 17.90 -26.13
N LEU A 613 5.28 18.21 -25.18
CA LEU A 613 4.66 17.24 -24.28
C LEU A 613 3.13 17.23 -24.47
N TYR A 614 2.55 16.05 -24.66
CA TYR A 614 1.14 15.91 -25.07
C TYR A 614 0.53 14.59 -24.59
N GLU A 615 -0.78 14.42 -24.84
CA GLU A 615 -1.61 13.27 -24.40
C GLU A 615 -1.36 12.87 -22.93
N PRO A 616 -1.57 13.81 -21.99
CA PRO A 616 -1.29 13.58 -20.58
C PRO A 616 -2.28 12.64 -19.89
N SER A 617 -1.77 11.82 -18.97
CA SER A 617 -2.60 10.96 -18.11
C SER A 617 -2.34 11.23 -16.64
N LEU A 618 -3.40 11.58 -15.93
CA LEU A 618 -3.40 11.96 -14.53
C LEU A 618 -3.94 10.82 -13.68
N ILE A 619 -3.31 10.62 -12.53
CA ILE A 619 -3.83 9.77 -11.46
C ILE A 619 -3.55 10.45 -10.12
N GLU A 620 -4.48 10.31 -9.19
CA GLU A 620 -4.21 10.52 -7.77
C GLU A 620 -3.88 9.15 -7.17
N PHE A 621 -2.74 9.05 -6.51
CA PHE A 621 -2.33 7.84 -5.84
C PHE A 621 -1.58 8.21 -4.57
N GLU A 622 -2.07 7.71 -3.44
CA GLU A 622 -1.52 8.03 -2.12
C GLU A 622 -1.29 9.54 -1.98
N GLY A 623 -2.29 10.33 -2.39
CA GLY A 623 -2.45 11.79 -2.27
C GLY A 623 -1.34 12.63 -2.87
N GLU A 624 -0.51 12.02 -3.70
CA GLU A 624 0.21 12.70 -4.76
C GLU A 624 -0.57 12.57 -6.08
N TYR A 625 -0.43 13.58 -6.93
CA TYR A 625 -0.90 13.53 -8.30
C TYR A 625 0.28 13.28 -9.22
N LEU A 626 0.17 12.25 -10.05
CA LEU A 626 1.17 11.88 -11.04
C LEU A 626 0.62 12.14 -12.44
N LEU A 627 1.38 12.89 -13.23
CA LEU A 627 1.01 13.27 -14.59
C LEU A 627 2.05 12.71 -15.56
N THR A 628 1.68 11.70 -16.33
CA THR A 628 2.52 11.22 -17.44
C THR A 628 2.32 12.12 -18.65
N LEU A 629 3.39 12.28 -19.42
CA LEU A 629 3.46 13.15 -20.58
C LEU A 629 4.15 12.38 -21.70
N ARG A 630 3.48 12.29 -22.86
CA ARG A 630 4.07 11.69 -24.06
C ARG A 630 5.01 12.70 -24.71
N GLY A 631 6.22 12.24 -25.03
CA GLY A 631 7.15 12.90 -25.94
C GLY A 631 7.41 12.06 -27.19
N ASP A 632 8.05 12.67 -28.19
CA ASP A 632 8.37 11.98 -29.45
C ASP A 632 9.44 10.89 -29.27
N HIS A 633 10.41 11.12 -28.38
CA HIS A 633 11.55 10.23 -28.18
C HIS A 633 11.57 9.53 -26.83
N ASP A 634 10.95 10.13 -25.81
CA ASP A 634 10.94 9.65 -24.44
C ASP A 634 9.54 9.85 -23.81
N GLY A 635 9.22 9.06 -22.80
CA GLY A 635 8.13 9.31 -21.87
C GLY A 635 8.58 10.19 -20.71
N PHE A 636 7.69 11.07 -20.24
CA PHE A 636 7.96 11.99 -19.14
C PHE A 636 6.93 11.81 -18.03
N VAL A 637 7.32 12.20 -16.81
CA VAL A 637 6.44 12.27 -15.64
C VAL A 637 6.72 13.53 -14.86
N CYS A 638 5.68 14.09 -14.26
CA CYS A 638 5.79 15.10 -13.23
C CYS A 638 4.84 14.75 -12.09
N LYS A 639 5.14 15.30 -10.91
CA LYS A 639 4.36 15.10 -9.69
C LYS A 639 3.93 16.43 -9.09
N GLY A 640 2.78 16.41 -8.41
CA GLY A 640 2.18 17.57 -7.78
C GLY A 640 1.27 17.17 -6.62
N THR A 641 0.89 18.13 -5.79
CA THR A 641 0.09 17.86 -4.58
C THR A 641 -1.35 18.33 -4.69
N ASP A 642 -1.68 19.22 -5.63
CA ASP A 642 -3.03 19.80 -5.78
C ASP A 642 -3.80 19.31 -7.02
N GLY A 643 -3.15 18.49 -7.85
CA GLY A 643 -3.70 17.90 -9.07
C GLY A 643 -3.76 18.83 -10.28
N SER A 644 -3.31 20.07 -10.15
CA SER A 644 -3.27 21.07 -11.22
C SER A 644 -1.87 21.64 -11.46
N ASN A 645 -1.09 21.85 -10.40
CA ASN A 645 0.28 22.34 -10.43
C ASN A 645 1.26 21.18 -10.17
N PHE A 646 2.27 21.07 -11.03
CA PHE A 646 3.25 20.00 -11.00
C PHE A 646 4.67 20.57 -11.08
N ALA A 647 5.62 19.79 -10.57
CA ALA A 647 7.04 20.03 -10.77
C ALA A 647 7.43 19.92 -12.26
N GLU A 648 8.68 20.28 -12.58
CA GLU A 648 9.22 20.11 -13.94
C GLU A 648 9.09 18.65 -14.42
N ALA A 649 8.74 18.48 -15.69
CA ALA A 649 8.61 17.16 -16.30
C ALA A 649 9.98 16.51 -16.48
N VAL A 650 10.19 15.36 -15.85
CA VAL A 650 11.42 14.58 -15.96
C VAL A 650 11.21 13.36 -16.85
N ARG A 651 12.27 12.88 -17.49
CA ARG A 651 12.20 11.64 -18.29
C ARG A 651 12.01 10.45 -17.37
N TRP A 652 11.19 9.51 -17.80
CA TRP A 652 11.01 8.25 -17.09
C TRP A 652 12.29 7.43 -17.07
N ARG A 653 12.64 6.98 -15.87
CA ARG A 653 13.71 6.02 -15.61
C ARG A 653 13.20 4.94 -14.68
N PHE A 654 13.75 3.74 -14.82
CA PHE A 654 13.66 2.72 -13.77
C PHE A 654 14.59 3.10 -12.60
N ASP A 655 14.45 2.40 -11.48
CA ASP A 655 15.27 2.63 -10.28
C ASP A 655 16.77 2.44 -10.53
N ASP A 656 17.14 1.67 -11.55
CA ASP A 656 18.51 1.47 -12.03
C ASP A 656 19.05 2.64 -12.90
N GLY A 657 18.24 3.68 -13.09
CA GLY A 657 18.55 4.86 -13.91
C GLY A 657 18.39 4.67 -15.41
N GLN A 658 18.08 3.46 -15.90
CA GLN A 658 17.85 3.20 -17.32
C GLN A 658 16.55 3.87 -17.78
N PRO A 659 16.51 4.41 -19.01
CA PRO A 659 15.29 5.02 -19.53
C PRO A 659 14.18 3.97 -19.67
N LEU A 660 12.91 4.39 -19.55
CA LEU A 660 11.74 3.53 -19.77
C LEU A 660 11.67 2.94 -21.19
N GLN A 661 12.37 3.56 -22.14
CA GLN A 661 12.36 3.21 -23.56
C GLN A 661 10.94 3.26 -24.17
N SER A 662 10.06 4.10 -23.61
CA SER A 662 8.79 4.48 -24.24
C SER A 662 9.03 5.68 -25.13
N TYR A 663 8.65 5.58 -26.39
CA TYR A 663 8.80 6.67 -27.37
C TYR A 663 7.51 6.77 -28.18
N ASN A 664 7.07 8.00 -28.45
CA ASN A 664 5.93 8.29 -29.32
C ASN A 664 4.63 7.52 -28.98
N THR A 665 4.51 7.04 -27.75
CA THR A 665 3.40 6.20 -27.27
C THR A 665 2.87 6.75 -25.94
N GLN A 666 1.59 6.50 -25.70
CA GLN A 666 0.90 6.97 -24.50
C GLN A 666 1.30 6.13 -23.29
N GLN A 667 1.17 6.75 -22.13
CA GLN A 667 1.37 6.13 -20.82
C GLN A 667 0.10 6.35 -20.01
N HIS A 668 -0.48 5.28 -19.50
CA HIS A 668 -1.71 5.33 -18.70
C HIS A 668 -1.47 4.70 -17.33
N TRP A 669 -2.28 5.09 -16.36
CA TRP A 669 -2.20 4.58 -15.01
C TRP A 669 -3.33 3.58 -14.75
N VAL A 670 -3.00 2.50 -14.05
CA VAL A 670 -3.97 1.56 -13.51
C VAL A 670 -3.71 1.43 -12.02
N VAL A 671 -4.75 1.62 -11.21
CA VAL A 671 -4.70 1.34 -9.77
C VAL A 671 -5.43 0.02 -9.53
N GLY A 672 -4.74 -0.92 -8.89
CA GLY A 672 -5.25 -2.26 -8.65
C GLY A 672 -4.76 -2.77 -7.31
N GLY A 673 -5.70 -2.93 -6.38
CA GLY A 673 -5.48 -3.49 -5.05
C GLY A 673 -4.25 -2.93 -4.32
N GLY A 674 -4.28 -1.61 -4.11
CA GLY A 674 -3.28 -0.89 -3.33
C GLY A 674 -1.96 -0.63 -4.07
N ARG A 675 -1.87 -0.92 -5.36
CA ARG A 675 -0.67 -0.65 -6.19
C ARG A 675 -1.02 0.22 -7.39
N LEU A 676 -0.06 1.06 -7.76
CA LEU A 676 -0.07 1.83 -8.99
C LEU A 676 0.76 1.12 -10.07
N TYR A 677 0.16 0.93 -11.24
CA TYR A 677 0.79 0.31 -12.40
C TYR A 677 0.84 1.31 -13.55
N LEU A 678 1.99 1.37 -14.23
CA LEU A 678 2.17 2.12 -15.47
C LEU A 678 1.94 1.21 -16.67
N VAL A 679 0.95 1.54 -17.50
CA VAL A 679 0.69 0.86 -18.77
C VAL A 679 1.30 1.69 -19.89
N TYR A 680 2.29 1.13 -20.58
CA TYR A 680 3.01 1.81 -21.65
C TYR A 680 3.48 0.81 -22.72
N THR A 681 3.88 1.33 -23.88
CA THR A 681 4.55 0.52 -24.91
C THR A 681 6.06 0.70 -24.79
N ARG A 682 6.78 -0.42 -24.58
CA ARG A 682 8.24 -0.45 -24.51
C ARG A 682 8.85 -0.69 -25.89
N ARG A 683 10.04 -0.13 -26.14
CA ARG A 683 10.87 -0.48 -27.30
C ARG A 683 11.37 -1.93 -27.19
N GLY A 684 11.11 -2.76 -28.19
CA GLY A 684 11.60 -4.14 -28.22
C GLY A 684 11.40 -4.82 -29.57
N PRO A 685 12.08 -5.96 -29.82
CA PRO A 685 11.94 -6.72 -31.07
C PRO A 685 10.51 -7.22 -31.30
N ASP A 686 9.75 -7.52 -30.23
CA ASP A 686 8.40 -8.08 -30.34
C ASP A 686 7.28 -7.02 -30.43
N THR A 687 7.58 -5.74 -30.22
CA THR A 687 6.58 -4.64 -30.24
C THR A 687 6.52 -3.89 -31.57
N GLY A 688 7.34 -4.28 -32.56
CA GLY A 688 7.41 -3.66 -33.90
C GLY A 688 6.09 -3.63 -34.68
N HIS A 689 5.15 -4.51 -34.34
CA HIS A 689 3.83 -4.58 -34.95
C HIS A 689 2.82 -3.57 -34.36
N ILE A 690 3.13 -2.96 -33.20
CA ILE A 690 2.27 -1.98 -32.55
C ILE A 690 2.26 -0.68 -33.37
N ILE A 691 1.07 -0.17 -33.68
CA ILE A 691 0.91 1.04 -34.48
C ILE A 691 1.55 2.23 -33.73
N ARG A 692 2.35 3.04 -34.44
CA ARG A 692 3.24 4.12 -33.91
C ARG A 692 4.53 3.65 -33.22
N HIS A 693 4.76 2.34 -33.11
CA HIS A 693 6.09 1.77 -32.85
C HIS A 693 6.88 1.66 -34.16
N ARG A 694 7.08 2.79 -34.85
CA ARG A 694 7.78 2.89 -36.15
C ARG A 694 8.69 4.10 -36.17
#